data_AF-A0A381XD50-F1
#
_entry.id   AF-A0A381XD50-F1
#
_cell.length_a   1.000
_cell.length_b   1.000
_cell.length_c   1.000
_cell.angle_alpha   90.00
_cell.angle_beta   90.00
_cell.angle_gamma   90.00
#
_symmetry.space_group_name_H-M   'P 1'
#
loop_
_entity.id
_entity.type
_entity.pdbx_description
1 polymer ?
#
loop_
_entity_poly.entity_id
_entity_poly.type
_entity_poly.pdbx_seq_one_letter_code
_entity_poly.pdbx_strand_id
1 'polypeptide(L)'
;MKTLINEWDENSDEENSEAATSDPSLVNLPASQLIAPLTDWEVTDYALSFTWQRQNYVSEDSTEDWSIDTYQLQVSRTDDFLKPELDVLHDAPGQDASKLDPYDSYDSYDEEFLELLDSLRQWTESVYTPDVLLEAGEWYWRVRAADLPERPWSDAVRFHITADDEKATLIRQLSPESPLFSFDMYDSDSGGWGPNPPWAKYWQFFPEAIQAYVAFAVPHEHWGSYDSPARGNDGEVVTYADFIQPLTDEGIPVLIKTGGPDCDVQCYLSTTELEDLYRNNPNVLGVVTGENTWQFIAGTYNQSFREDEVRWFKNVIRISAKYGRYVIAGEGAYAFAWDKFFGRESPVTHDSDGEETGDYEWLDPDFLREYRNTFIPSPKSNLFWSYHEADSAVLGAWLSDLVAHQGIWAEAWYWAEAWFSGGVFEEQAASGDDADFTSMPVTFWLQTMLMGVSKGAVVYHFGGESGVTENRGIYDRSKDAIVEDDGQLVSNDAGEPSGRQYTSFWDMAGNNTLGLERYIIPFIEAVTDQGLIPTKQEVLSQVEIAIDPGPVESDKGNFECYGRYSFLYRATYGIREFVETDADTEEDTIESTPTGCRYELLPNTGRYYFIPVIPYPTNENTVEGVDLVRIGELTELDDVTRIFDSRYEDEYSGDAWMVRIDNSLFVTNSHENVDQAQTYGVLLDGDLESLSGRVQPHAYLLGSIGAAGDHIWLHANAEHGPEYTDDRTTVVQMEWSDEPTFTVTPSSALMEWSWDAGRLSLVLSHENGAVEVVASLTATTTAVSPASDPGNDRGWVLRPDLSDEFDSGSVDLEKW
;
A
#
# COMPACT_ATOMS: atom_id res chain seq x y z
N MET A 1 41.21 6.12 -2.32
CA MET A 1 40.46 4.91 -1.89
C MET A 1 41.35 3.78 -1.42
N LYS A 2 42.21 3.14 -2.24
CA LYS A 2 43.14 2.06 -1.79
C LYS A 2 44.11 2.41 -0.64
N THR A 3 44.28 3.69 -0.31
CA THR A 3 45.23 4.17 0.71
C THR A 3 44.55 4.55 2.02
N LEU A 4 43.21 4.68 2.04
CA LEU A 4 42.43 5.00 3.24
C LEU A 4 41.87 3.74 3.92
N ILE A 5 41.63 2.67 3.15
CA ILE A 5 41.35 1.32 3.70
C ILE A 5 42.53 0.81 4.55
N ASN A 6 43.77 1.23 4.25
CA ASN A 6 44.94 0.83 5.04
C ASN A 6 45.11 1.61 6.36
N GLU A 7 44.43 2.74 6.56
CA GLU A 7 44.55 3.53 7.82
C GLU A 7 43.61 3.00 8.92
N TRP A 8 42.61 2.18 8.57
CA TRP A 8 41.77 1.47 9.54
C TRP A 8 42.50 0.28 10.19
N ASP A 9 43.43 -0.34 9.46
CA ASP A 9 44.26 -1.47 9.93
C ASP A 9 45.34 -1.09 10.97
N GLU A 10 45.65 0.21 11.16
CA GLU A 10 46.78 0.63 12.02
C GLU A 10 46.38 0.99 13.48
N ASN A 11 45.09 1.01 13.84
CA ASN A 11 44.63 1.34 15.20
C ASN A 11 43.88 0.23 15.94
N SER A 12 43.70 -0.95 15.34
CA SER A 12 43.37 -2.16 16.09
C SER A 12 44.66 -2.77 16.67
N ASP A 13 44.68 -3.02 17.98
CA ASP A 13 45.77 -3.72 18.65
C ASP A 13 46.22 -4.96 17.83
N GLU A 14 47.54 -5.11 17.67
CA GLU A 14 48.24 -6.16 16.90
C GLU A 14 47.85 -7.59 17.33
N GLU A 15 46.69 -8.10 16.90
CA GLU A 15 46.32 -9.52 16.87
C GLU A 15 45.06 -9.70 15.99
N ASN A 16 45.19 -9.61 14.65
CA ASN A 16 44.40 -10.36 13.62
C ASN A 16 44.44 -9.72 12.21
N SER A 17 45.61 -9.65 11.57
CA SER A 17 45.70 -9.40 10.12
C SER A 17 46.48 -10.48 9.36
N GLU A 18 46.40 -11.73 9.83
CA GLU A 18 46.54 -12.89 8.96
C GLU A 18 45.15 -13.21 8.39
N ALA A 19 44.94 -12.75 7.15
CA ALA A 19 43.94 -13.18 6.18
C ALA A 19 42.87 -14.19 6.66
N ALA A 20 41.60 -13.83 6.47
CA ALA A 20 40.43 -14.71 6.40
C ALA A 20 40.51 -15.73 5.22
N THR A 21 41.68 -16.30 4.96
CA THR A 21 41.94 -17.36 3.98
C THR A 21 42.33 -18.68 4.66
N SER A 22 42.13 -18.80 5.97
CA SER A 22 42.51 -19.99 6.73
C SER A 22 41.37 -20.67 7.47
N ASP A 23 40.11 -20.32 7.21
CA ASP A 23 39.00 -21.16 7.66
C ASP A 23 38.92 -22.42 6.78
N PRO A 24 39.18 -23.63 7.32
CA PRO A 24 39.06 -24.88 6.57
C PRO A 24 37.64 -25.19 6.07
N SER A 25 36.60 -24.47 6.51
CA SER A 25 35.23 -24.55 5.99
C SER A 25 35.11 -24.04 4.53
N LEU A 26 35.82 -22.95 4.20
CA LEU A 26 35.79 -22.31 2.88
C LEU A 26 36.54 -23.11 1.80
N VAL A 27 37.32 -24.13 2.17
CA VAL A 27 38.09 -24.95 1.22
C VAL A 27 37.19 -25.90 0.40
N ASN A 28 35.96 -26.17 0.86
CA ASN A 28 34.99 -27.05 0.20
C ASN A 28 33.58 -26.43 0.10
N LEU A 29 33.48 -25.15 -0.26
CA LEU A 29 32.19 -24.55 -0.60
C LEU A 29 31.47 -25.36 -1.70
N PRO A 30 30.19 -25.72 -1.51
CA PRO A 30 29.40 -26.37 -2.54
C PRO A 30 29.22 -25.45 -3.76
N ALA A 31 28.72 -26.00 -4.86
CA ALA A 31 28.29 -25.17 -5.98
C ALA A 31 27.07 -24.32 -5.58
N SER A 32 26.97 -23.11 -6.13
CA SER A 32 25.84 -22.22 -5.87
C SER A 32 24.53 -22.86 -6.38
N GLN A 33 23.47 -22.73 -5.59
CA GLN A 33 22.15 -23.25 -5.93
C GLN A 33 21.45 -22.27 -6.89
N LEU A 34 20.96 -22.76 -8.03
CA LEU A 34 20.23 -21.94 -8.99
C LEU A 34 18.75 -21.83 -8.59
N ILE A 35 18.15 -20.65 -8.78
CA ILE A 35 16.76 -20.34 -8.43
C ILE A 35 15.95 -20.03 -9.69
N ALA A 36 16.44 -19.17 -10.57
CA ALA A 36 15.75 -18.79 -11.81
C ALA A 36 16.72 -18.40 -12.93
N PRO A 37 16.47 -18.76 -14.21
CA PRO A 37 15.50 -19.76 -14.67
C PRO A 37 15.97 -21.19 -14.38
N LEU A 38 15.03 -22.11 -14.14
CA LEU A 38 15.31 -23.55 -14.00
C LEU A 38 15.13 -24.33 -15.31
N THR A 39 15.39 -25.64 -15.24
CA THR A 39 15.39 -26.50 -16.43
C THR A 39 14.02 -26.52 -17.09
N ASP A 40 14.01 -26.29 -18.40
CA ASP A 40 12.85 -26.26 -19.27
C ASP A 40 11.86 -25.12 -19.02
N TRP A 41 12.26 -24.11 -18.23
CA TRP A 41 11.51 -22.87 -18.15
C TRP A 41 11.47 -22.16 -19.50
N GLU A 42 10.34 -21.50 -19.75
CA GLU A 42 10.14 -20.59 -20.86
C GLU A 42 10.06 -19.18 -20.27
N VAL A 43 10.93 -18.29 -20.72
CA VAL A 43 11.08 -16.94 -20.17
C VAL A 43 11.02 -15.94 -21.30
N THR A 44 10.36 -14.82 -21.07
CA THR A 44 10.30 -13.74 -22.05
C THR A 44 11.62 -12.96 -22.05
N ASP A 45 12.09 -12.54 -23.21
CA ASP A 45 13.38 -11.86 -23.37
C ASP A 45 13.56 -10.65 -22.43
N TYR A 46 12.52 -9.81 -22.28
CA TYR A 46 12.53 -8.66 -21.38
C TYR A 46 12.32 -9.01 -19.90
N ALA A 47 11.86 -10.22 -19.60
CA ALA A 47 11.70 -10.73 -18.23
C ALA A 47 12.94 -11.49 -17.75
N LEU A 48 13.97 -11.62 -18.58
CA LEU A 48 15.11 -12.45 -18.26
C LEU A 48 16.00 -11.79 -17.20
N SER A 49 15.97 -12.38 -16.01
CA SER A 49 16.96 -12.27 -14.95
C SER A 49 17.48 -13.66 -14.55
N PHE A 50 18.67 -13.70 -13.96
CA PHE A 50 19.29 -14.91 -13.42
C PHE A 50 19.43 -14.78 -11.91
N THR A 51 18.86 -15.72 -11.16
CA THR A 51 18.82 -15.71 -9.70
C THR A 51 19.44 -16.98 -9.16
N TRP A 52 20.32 -16.84 -8.16
CA TRP A 52 20.93 -17.96 -7.45
C TRP A 52 21.05 -17.63 -5.97
N GLN A 53 21.15 -18.68 -5.15
CA GLN A 53 21.36 -18.53 -3.72
C GLN A 53 22.76 -17.94 -3.46
N ARG A 54 22.82 -16.81 -2.76
CA ARG A 54 24.07 -16.30 -2.19
C ARG A 54 24.59 -17.31 -1.19
N GLN A 55 25.90 -17.51 -1.23
CA GLN A 55 26.59 -18.42 -0.32
C GLN A 55 27.13 -17.56 0.80
N ASN A 56 26.54 -17.70 1.97
CA ASN A 56 26.94 -17.04 3.19
C ASN A 56 26.77 -17.98 4.40
N TYR A 57 27.37 -17.59 5.51
CA TYR A 57 27.11 -18.10 6.84
C TYR A 57 27.03 -16.89 7.74
N VAL A 58 25.88 -16.71 8.38
CA VAL A 58 25.62 -15.64 9.34
C VAL A 58 25.15 -16.30 10.62
N SER A 59 25.82 -16.01 11.74
CA SER A 59 25.50 -16.57 13.03
C SER A 59 25.17 -15.45 14.01
N GLU A 60 23.96 -15.50 14.59
CA GLU A 60 23.51 -14.57 15.63
C GLU A 60 24.45 -14.47 16.86
N ASP A 61 25.29 -15.49 17.09
CA ASP A 61 26.10 -15.66 18.30
C ASP A 61 27.63 -15.76 18.04
N SER A 62 28.10 -15.60 16.80
CA SER A 62 29.51 -15.84 16.44
C SER A 62 30.22 -14.65 15.79
N THR A 63 31.56 -14.70 15.77
CA THR A 63 32.42 -13.71 15.09
C THR A 63 32.96 -14.24 13.75
N GLU A 64 32.39 -15.35 13.25
CA GLU A 64 32.87 -16.11 12.09
C GLU A 64 31.92 -16.00 10.88
N ASP A 65 31.26 -14.85 10.71
CA ASP A 65 30.39 -14.61 9.56
C ASP A 65 31.20 -14.48 8.27
N TRP A 66 30.69 -15.06 7.19
CA TRP A 66 31.28 -14.91 5.87
C TRP A 66 30.22 -14.86 4.79
N SER A 67 30.50 -14.13 3.70
CA SER A 67 29.65 -14.09 2.52
C SER A 67 30.54 -14.09 1.27
N ILE A 68 30.04 -14.67 0.17
CA ILE A 68 30.69 -14.51 -1.13
C ILE A 68 30.29 -13.15 -1.73
N ASP A 69 31.31 -12.37 -2.11
CA ASP A 69 31.13 -11.00 -2.60
C ASP A 69 31.01 -10.91 -4.13
N THR A 70 31.53 -11.89 -4.87
CA THR A 70 31.52 -11.86 -6.35
C THR A 70 31.28 -13.25 -6.93
N TYR A 71 30.49 -13.28 -8.00
CA TYR A 71 30.15 -14.46 -8.76
C TYR A 71 30.58 -14.32 -10.23
N GLN A 72 30.85 -15.45 -10.88
CA GLN A 72 31.01 -15.51 -12.33
C GLN A 72 29.82 -16.25 -12.93
N LEU A 73 29.11 -15.59 -13.85
CA LEU A 73 27.96 -16.12 -14.55
C LEU A 73 28.28 -16.33 -16.03
N GLN A 74 27.89 -17.49 -16.57
CA GLN A 74 28.01 -17.80 -17.98
C GLN A 74 26.66 -18.19 -18.58
N VAL A 75 26.33 -17.60 -19.73
CA VAL A 75 25.16 -17.93 -20.54
C VAL A 75 25.62 -18.30 -21.94
N SER A 76 25.13 -19.42 -22.46
CA SER A 76 25.52 -19.87 -23.79
C SER A 76 24.42 -20.58 -24.59
N ARG A 77 24.54 -20.56 -25.91
CA ARG A 77 23.76 -21.43 -26.82
C ARG A 77 24.13 -22.92 -26.73
N THR A 78 25.23 -23.27 -26.08
CA THR A 78 25.69 -24.67 -25.92
C THR A 78 26.05 -24.98 -24.48
N ASP A 79 25.83 -26.23 -24.06
CA ASP A 79 26.11 -26.73 -22.70
C ASP A 79 27.61 -26.87 -22.38
N ASP A 80 28.49 -26.69 -23.37
CA ASP A 80 29.95 -26.74 -23.21
C ASP A 80 30.58 -25.40 -22.80
N PHE A 81 29.84 -24.28 -22.93
CA PHE A 81 30.27 -22.92 -22.63
C PHE A 81 31.64 -22.57 -23.23
N LEU A 82 31.98 -23.10 -24.41
CA LEU A 82 33.25 -22.79 -25.08
C LEU A 82 33.28 -21.38 -25.66
N LYS A 83 32.10 -20.81 -25.95
CA LYS A 83 31.89 -19.46 -26.47
C LYS A 83 30.62 -18.89 -25.84
N PRO A 84 30.66 -18.58 -24.53
CA PRO A 84 29.51 -17.99 -23.87
C PRO A 84 29.18 -16.64 -24.51
N GLU A 85 27.89 -16.37 -24.66
CA GLU A 85 27.38 -15.08 -25.10
C GLU A 85 27.47 -14.04 -23.97
N LEU A 86 27.27 -14.48 -22.73
CA LEU A 86 27.56 -13.70 -21.52
C LEU A 86 28.57 -14.45 -20.67
N ASP A 87 29.65 -13.78 -20.27
CA ASP A 87 30.65 -14.25 -19.30
C ASP A 87 31.01 -13.07 -18.42
N VAL A 88 30.28 -12.92 -17.32
CA VAL A 88 30.27 -11.70 -16.50
C VAL A 88 30.75 -12.02 -15.08
N LEU A 89 31.52 -11.09 -14.51
CA LEU A 89 31.71 -11.02 -13.07
C LEU A 89 30.63 -10.12 -12.53
N HIS A 90 29.93 -10.60 -11.51
CA HIS A 90 28.79 -9.96 -10.90
C HIS A 90 29.02 -9.84 -9.40
N ASP A 91 28.92 -8.63 -8.89
CA ASP A 91 29.07 -8.35 -7.47
C ASP A 91 27.75 -8.66 -6.74
N ALA A 92 27.87 -9.35 -5.60
CA ALA A 92 26.73 -9.73 -4.77
C ALA A 92 26.02 -8.48 -4.19
N PRO A 93 24.78 -8.61 -3.69
CA PRO A 93 24.06 -7.49 -3.09
C PRO A 93 24.90 -6.75 -2.03
N GLY A 94 24.88 -5.42 -2.12
CA GLY A 94 25.64 -4.54 -1.21
C GLY A 94 27.14 -4.42 -1.49
N GLN A 95 27.68 -5.11 -2.52
CA GLN A 95 29.09 -5.00 -2.89
C GLN A 95 29.37 -3.93 -3.96
N ASP A 96 28.38 -3.63 -4.79
CA ASP A 96 28.46 -2.56 -5.78
C ASP A 96 27.86 -1.27 -5.22
N ALA A 97 28.71 -0.38 -4.69
CA ALA A 97 28.27 0.91 -4.16
C ALA A 97 27.58 1.81 -5.21
N SER A 98 27.73 1.52 -6.52
CA SER A 98 26.97 2.23 -7.56
C SER A 98 25.52 1.76 -7.69
N LYS A 99 25.13 0.73 -6.94
CA LYS A 99 23.76 0.20 -6.86
C LYS A 99 23.10 0.43 -5.49
N LEU A 100 23.73 1.27 -4.66
CA LEU A 100 23.19 1.68 -3.38
C LEU A 100 22.72 3.13 -3.45
N ASP A 101 21.73 3.46 -2.63
CA ASP A 101 21.22 4.81 -2.51
C ASP A 101 22.34 5.75 -2.00
N PRO A 102 22.62 6.86 -2.69
CA PRO A 102 23.59 7.83 -2.23
C PRO A 102 23.15 8.68 -1.02
N TYR A 103 21.86 8.74 -0.66
CA TYR A 103 21.38 9.60 0.45
C TYR A 103 22.02 9.19 1.79
N ASP A 104 22.25 7.89 2.00
CA ASP A 104 23.01 7.35 3.14
C ASP A 104 24.55 7.49 3.01
N SER A 105 25.05 8.05 1.90
CA SER A 105 26.48 8.01 1.55
C SER A 105 27.18 9.37 1.52
N TYR A 106 26.45 10.48 1.65
CA TYR A 106 27.01 11.84 1.51
C TYR A 106 27.37 12.49 2.86
N ASP A 107 28.21 11.82 3.64
CA ASP A 107 29.40 12.37 4.35
C ASP A 107 29.83 11.56 5.59
N SER A 108 29.14 10.48 5.95
CA SER A 108 29.60 9.54 6.98
C SER A 108 29.38 8.10 6.58
N TYR A 109 30.39 7.26 6.79
CA TYR A 109 30.14 5.88 7.20
C TYR A 109 29.49 5.94 8.60
N ASP A 110 28.26 6.45 8.68
CA ASP A 110 27.49 6.44 9.90
C ASP A 110 26.93 5.04 10.15
N GLU A 111 26.32 4.89 11.32
CA GLU A 111 25.87 3.61 11.85
C GLU A 111 24.80 3.00 10.93
N GLU A 112 23.87 3.80 10.41
CA GLU A 112 22.78 3.36 9.52
C GLU A 112 23.28 2.81 8.19
N PHE A 113 24.19 3.50 7.48
CA PHE A 113 24.76 2.97 6.24
C PHE A 113 25.55 1.67 6.47
N LEU A 114 26.23 1.56 7.62
CA LEU A 114 26.95 0.33 7.99
C LEU A 114 25.99 -0.81 8.35
N GLU A 115 24.86 -0.51 9.00
CA GLU A 115 23.79 -1.46 9.29
C GLU A 115 23.12 -1.94 8.00
N LEU A 116 22.86 -1.06 7.03
CA LEU A 116 22.38 -1.44 5.70
C LEU A 116 23.38 -2.36 4.98
N LEU A 117 24.67 -2.02 4.96
CA LEU A 117 25.67 -2.88 4.34
C LEU A 117 25.77 -4.25 5.02
N ASP A 118 25.56 -4.31 6.33
CA ASP A 118 25.56 -5.57 7.07
C ASP A 118 24.28 -6.38 6.80
N SER A 119 23.11 -5.75 6.78
CA SER A 119 21.84 -6.39 6.42
C SER A 119 21.90 -7.00 5.02
N LEU A 120 22.47 -6.27 4.05
CA LEU A 120 22.66 -6.75 2.68
C LEU A 120 23.60 -7.96 2.59
N ARG A 121 24.53 -8.17 3.53
CA ARG A 121 25.35 -9.41 3.59
C ARG A 121 24.56 -10.63 3.99
N GLN A 122 23.47 -10.42 4.74
CA GLN A 122 22.59 -11.50 5.17
C GLN A 122 21.70 -11.99 4.02
N TRP A 123 21.54 -11.20 2.96
CA TRP A 123 20.80 -11.59 1.76
C TRP A 123 21.23 -12.96 1.24
N THR A 124 20.28 -13.87 1.12
CA THR A 124 20.46 -15.24 0.67
C THR A 124 20.36 -15.50 -0.85
N GLU A 125 20.21 -14.48 -1.70
CA GLU A 125 20.00 -14.53 -3.14
C GLU A 125 20.84 -13.47 -3.84
N SER A 126 21.04 -13.63 -5.13
CA SER A 126 21.72 -12.66 -5.99
C SER A 126 21.08 -12.70 -7.36
N VAL A 127 20.80 -11.52 -7.90
CA VAL A 127 20.08 -11.36 -9.17
C VAL A 127 20.96 -10.63 -10.18
N TYR A 128 21.04 -11.19 -11.39
CA TYR A 128 21.67 -10.54 -12.54
C TYR A 128 20.68 -10.39 -13.68
N THR A 129 20.43 -9.16 -14.11
CA THR A 129 19.60 -8.84 -15.27
C THR A 129 20.52 -8.39 -16.42
N PRO A 130 20.51 -9.06 -17.58
CA PRO A 130 21.32 -8.63 -18.73
C PRO A 130 20.89 -7.27 -19.26
N ASP A 131 21.86 -6.42 -19.61
CA ASP A 131 21.61 -5.11 -20.24
C ASP A 131 21.13 -5.20 -21.69
N VAL A 132 21.21 -6.39 -22.28
CA VAL A 132 20.82 -6.65 -23.66
C VAL A 132 19.87 -7.82 -23.74
N LEU A 133 18.83 -7.66 -24.54
CA LEU A 133 17.89 -8.75 -24.84
C LEU A 133 18.65 -9.87 -25.56
N LEU A 134 18.56 -11.08 -25.00
CA LEU A 134 19.06 -12.28 -25.65
C LEU A 134 18.05 -12.79 -26.67
N GLU A 135 18.55 -13.26 -27.82
CA GLU A 135 17.70 -13.76 -28.89
C GLU A 135 16.88 -14.99 -28.44
N ALA A 136 15.63 -15.07 -28.89
CA ALA A 136 14.76 -16.23 -28.67
C ALA A 136 15.43 -17.58 -29.02
N GLY A 137 15.00 -18.65 -28.34
CA GLY A 137 15.47 -20.02 -28.56
C GLY A 137 16.02 -20.67 -27.29
N GLU A 138 16.70 -21.79 -27.47
CA GLU A 138 17.31 -22.58 -26.38
C GLU A 138 18.60 -21.92 -25.89
N TRP A 139 18.79 -21.93 -24.56
CA TRP A 139 19.92 -21.37 -23.84
C TRP A 139 20.32 -22.24 -22.66
N TYR A 140 21.57 -22.10 -22.24
CA TYR A 140 22.16 -22.76 -21.10
C TYR A 140 22.81 -21.71 -20.20
N TRP A 141 22.72 -21.88 -18.88
CA TRP A 141 23.43 -21.02 -17.95
C TRP A 141 23.99 -21.78 -16.75
N ARG A 142 24.99 -21.16 -16.10
CA ARG A 142 25.62 -21.64 -14.87
C ARG A 142 26.29 -20.49 -14.13
N VAL A 143 26.49 -20.66 -12.83
CA VAL A 143 27.17 -19.67 -11.97
C VAL A 143 28.18 -20.36 -11.04
N ARG A 144 29.16 -19.58 -10.55
CA ARG A 144 30.06 -19.98 -9.45
C ARG A 144 30.50 -18.77 -8.65
N ALA A 145 30.87 -18.97 -7.40
CA ALA A 145 31.68 -18.00 -6.67
C ALA A 145 32.98 -17.69 -7.44
N ALA A 146 33.39 -16.42 -7.45
CA ALA A 146 34.55 -15.93 -8.21
C ALA A 146 35.73 -15.49 -7.33
N ASP A 147 35.61 -15.64 -6.02
CA ASP A 147 36.65 -15.34 -5.03
C ASP A 147 37.91 -16.23 -5.21
N LEU A 148 37.74 -17.48 -5.67
CA LEU A 148 38.83 -18.40 -5.99
C LEU A 148 38.66 -19.07 -7.38
N PRO A 149 39.75 -19.27 -8.16
CA PRO A 149 39.66 -19.90 -9.49
C PRO A 149 39.10 -21.33 -9.49
N GLU A 150 39.31 -22.07 -8.41
CA GLU A 150 38.94 -23.48 -8.25
C GLU A 150 37.48 -23.70 -7.80
N ARG A 151 36.71 -22.63 -7.60
CA ARG A 151 35.30 -22.73 -7.19
C ARG A 151 34.50 -23.58 -8.20
N PRO A 152 33.67 -24.53 -7.71
CA PRO A 152 32.86 -25.38 -8.58
C PRO A 152 31.78 -24.55 -9.29
N TRP A 153 31.53 -24.87 -10.55
CA TRP A 153 30.33 -24.41 -11.25
C TRP A 153 29.09 -25.13 -10.72
N SER A 154 27.97 -24.43 -10.69
CA SER A 154 26.64 -25.05 -10.63
C SER A 154 26.46 -26.05 -11.77
N ASP A 155 25.48 -26.95 -11.61
CA ASP A 155 24.99 -27.70 -12.75
C ASP A 155 24.45 -26.73 -13.81
N ALA A 156 24.71 -27.03 -15.08
CA ALA A 156 24.23 -26.21 -16.18
C ALA A 156 22.73 -26.47 -16.39
N VAL A 157 21.95 -25.39 -16.42
CA VAL A 157 20.50 -25.44 -16.62
C VAL A 157 20.16 -25.02 -18.03
N ARG A 158 19.22 -25.73 -18.65
CA ARG A 158 18.66 -25.42 -19.97
C ARG A 158 17.34 -24.66 -19.84
N PHE A 159 17.15 -23.57 -20.56
CA PHE A 159 15.88 -22.82 -20.62
C PHE A 159 15.62 -22.30 -22.04
N HIS A 160 14.43 -21.74 -22.26
CA HIS A 160 14.02 -21.20 -23.56
C HIS A 160 13.60 -19.75 -23.42
N ILE A 161 14.10 -18.90 -24.32
CA ILE A 161 13.68 -17.49 -24.42
C ILE A 161 12.61 -17.35 -25.50
N THR A 162 11.53 -16.64 -25.19
CA THR A 162 10.50 -16.17 -26.12
C THR A 162 10.55 -14.65 -26.26
N ALA A 163 9.90 -14.11 -27.29
CA ALA A 163 9.85 -12.66 -27.56
C ALA A 163 8.40 -12.17 -27.71
N ASP A 164 7.46 -12.87 -27.08
CA ASP A 164 6.03 -12.52 -27.13
C ASP A 164 5.67 -11.56 -25.99
N ASP A 165 4.93 -10.51 -26.34
CA ASP A 165 4.45 -9.45 -25.45
C ASP A 165 2.92 -9.32 -25.61
N GLU A 166 2.24 -10.45 -25.79
CA GLU A 166 0.78 -10.48 -25.92
C GLU A 166 0.14 -10.32 -24.53
N LYS A 167 -0.63 -9.25 -24.37
CA LYS A 167 -1.35 -8.95 -23.12
C LYS A 167 -2.54 -9.88 -22.96
N ALA A 168 -2.66 -10.51 -21.80
CA ALA A 168 -3.82 -11.31 -21.46
C ALA A 168 -4.97 -10.44 -20.90
N THR A 169 -6.17 -11.01 -20.90
CA THR A 169 -7.29 -10.47 -20.12
C THR A 169 -6.97 -10.60 -18.63
N LEU A 170 -7.29 -9.56 -17.85
CA LEU A 170 -7.14 -9.59 -16.40
C LEU A 170 -7.88 -10.79 -15.79
N ILE A 171 -7.18 -11.55 -14.96
CA ILE A 171 -7.69 -12.78 -14.31
C ILE A 171 -8.76 -12.51 -13.26
N ARG A 172 -8.74 -11.30 -12.70
CA ARG A 172 -9.75 -10.73 -11.81
C ARG A 172 -10.03 -9.34 -12.32
N GLN A 173 -11.28 -8.95 -12.56
CA GLN A 173 -11.61 -7.57 -12.95
C GLN A 173 -11.73 -6.69 -11.70
N LEU A 174 -11.20 -5.47 -11.76
CA LEU A 174 -11.42 -4.46 -10.72
C LEU A 174 -12.48 -3.46 -11.16
N SER A 175 -13.37 -3.11 -10.24
CA SER A 175 -14.48 -2.18 -10.45
C SER A 175 -15.04 -1.74 -9.11
N PRO A 176 -15.89 -0.70 -9.06
CA PRO A 176 -16.65 -0.37 -7.88
C PRO A 176 -17.42 -1.57 -7.27
N GLU A 177 -17.91 -2.48 -8.10
CA GLU A 177 -18.64 -3.69 -7.68
C GLU A 177 -17.72 -4.87 -7.36
N SER A 178 -16.42 -4.76 -7.66
CA SER A 178 -15.42 -5.78 -7.38
C SER A 178 -14.10 -5.15 -6.94
N PRO A 179 -14.08 -4.47 -5.78
CA PRO A 179 -12.86 -3.91 -5.22
C PRO A 179 -11.92 -5.01 -4.71
N LEU A 180 -10.71 -4.60 -4.33
CA LEU A 180 -9.71 -5.45 -3.69
C LEU A 180 -9.22 -4.79 -2.40
N PHE A 181 -9.39 -5.48 -1.28
CA PHE A 181 -8.79 -5.17 0.01
C PHE A 181 -7.62 -6.11 0.24
N SER A 182 -6.43 -5.58 0.51
CA SER A 182 -5.23 -6.38 0.72
C SER A 182 -4.57 -6.05 2.05
N PHE A 183 -3.95 -7.04 2.67
CA PHE A 183 -3.36 -6.93 4.01
C PHE A 183 -1.91 -7.40 3.99
N ASP A 184 -1.04 -6.60 4.57
CA ASP A 184 0.36 -6.97 4.78
C ASP A 184 0.50 -8.22 5.64
N MET A 185 1.28 -9.18 5.15
CA MET A 185 1.64 -10.40 5.85
C MET A 185 3.13 -10.39 6.18
N TYR A 186 3.62 -9.40 6.92
CA TYR A 186 5.04 -9.22 7.25
C TYR A 186 5.31 -9.25 8.78
N ASP A 187 6.53 -9.60 9.20
CA ASP A 187 7.04 -9.69 10.60
C ASP A 187 8.37 -8.92 10.73
N SER A 188 8.35 -7.71 11.32
CA SER A 188 9.44 -6.70 11.40
C SER A 188 10.66 -7.10 12.24
N ASP A 189 10.48 -7.92 13.27
CA ASP A 189 11.51 -8.12 14.32
C ASP A 189 12.38 -9.36 14.09
N SER A 190 13.06 -9.47 12.96
CA SER A 190 14.17 -10.43 12.72
C SER A 190 13.83 -11.94 12.75
N GLY A 191 12.55 -12.32 12.67
CA GLY A 191 12.14 -13.73 12.77
C GLY A 191 11.80 -14.42 11.45
N GLY A 192 11.37 -13.65 10.44
CA GLY A 192 10.61 -14.18 9.32
C GLY A 192 9.38 -14.97 9.77
N TRP A 193 8.46 -15.23 8.85
CA TRP A 193 7.50 -16.30 9.15
C TRP A 193 8.23 -17.63 9.14
N GLY A 194 8.24 -18.35 10.26
CA GLY A 194 8.69 -19.74 10.25
C GLY A 194 7.99 -20.54 9.13
N PRO A 195 8.53 -21.70 8.71
CA PRO A 195 8.23 -22.30 7.40
C PRO A 195 6.78 -22.80 7.21
N ASN A 196 5.92 -22.70 8.22
CA ASN A 196 4.53 -23.17 8.16
C ASN A 196 3.56 -22.19 8.84
N PRO A 197 3.30 -21.01 8.26
CA PRO A 197 2.30 -20.09 8.78
C PRO A 197 0.90 -20.71 8.76
N PRO A 198 0.01 -20.37 9.71
CA PRO A 198 -1.34 -20.90 9.74
C PRO A 198 -2.27 -20.20 8.74
N TRP A 199 -1.90 -20.14 7.45
CA TRP A 199 -2.61 -19.44 6.37
C TRP A 199 -4.11 -19.69 6.33
N ALA A 200 -4.51 -20.95 6.48
CA ALA A 200 -5.92 -21.34 6.47
C ALA A 200 -6.72 -20.73 7.64
N LYS A 201 -6.08 -20.49 8.80
CA LYS A 201 -6.74 -19.80 9.92
C LYS A 201 -6.94 -18.32 9.61
N TYR A 202 -5.92 -17.66 9.07
CA TYR A 202 -6.02 -16.24 8.67
C TYR A 202 -7.14 -16.02 7.67
N TRP A 203 -7.22 -16.89 6.66
CA TRP A 203 -8.28 -16.82 5.67
C TRP A 203 -9.68 -17.01 6.26
N GLN A 204 -9.81 -17.84 7.30
CA GLN A 204 -11.07 -18.09 7.99
C GLN A 204 -11.55 -16.93 8.88
N PHE A 205 -10.73 -15.91 9.11
CA PHE A 205 -11.19 -14.71 9.81
C PHE A 205 -12.18 -13.91 8.98
N PHE A 206 -12.03 -13.95 7.66
CA PHE A 206 -12.92 -13.26 6.73
C PHE A 206 -14.15 -14.12 6.43
N PRO A 207 -15.37 -13.59 6.61
CA PRO A 207 -16.59 -14.26 6.17
C PRO A 207 -16.57 -14.61 4.68
N GLU A 208 -17.18 -15.74 4.31
CA GLU A 208 -17.24 -16.23 2.91
C GLU A 208 -17.79 -15.15 1.94
N ALA A 209 -18.71 -14.30 2.41
CA ALA A 209 -19.29 -13.22 1.63
C ALA A 209 -18.28 -12.17 1.16
N ILE A 210 -17.24 -11.90 1.95
CA ILE A 210 -16.23 -10.88 1.63
C ILE A 210 -14.88 -11.44 1.19
N GLN A 211 -14.65 -12.74 1.35
CA GLN A 211 -13.42 -13.41 0.87
C GLN A 211 -13.15 -13.13 -0.61
N ALA A 212 -14.19 -12.98 -1.43
CA ALA A 212 -14.04 -12.62 -2.83
C ALA A 212 -13.37 -11.26 -3.05
N TYR A 213 -13.27 -10.38 -2.04
CA TYR A 213 -12.65 -9.06 -2.11
C TYR A 213 -11.32 -8.96 -1.38
N VAL A 214 -10.81 -10.05 -0.77
CA VAL A 214 -9.62 -10.02 0.07
C VAL A 214 -8.42 -10.68 -0.61
N ALA A 215 -7.23 -10.13 -0.39
CA ALA A 215 -5.95 -10.77 -0.73
C ALA A 215 -4.90 -10.57 0.38
N PHE A 216 -3.92 -11.47 0.42
CA PHE A 216 -2.76 -11.37 1.30
C PHE A 216 -1.56 -10.81 0.54
N ALA A 217 -0.97 -9.72 1.04
CA ALA A 217 0.27 -9.15 0.54
C ALA A 217 1.45 -9.82 1.23
N VAL A 218 2.05 -10.80 0.55
CA VAL A 218 3.07 -11.68 1.13
C VAL A 218 4.47 -11.19 0.70
N PRO A 219 5.34 -10.80 1.64
CA PRO A 219 6.66 -10.23 1.36
C PRO A 219 7.62 -11.27 0.77
N HIS A 220 8.27 -10.85 -0.31
CA HIS A 220 9.49 -11.43 -0.83
C HIS A 220 10.68 -11.07 0.09
N GLU A 221 11.83 -11.73 -0.05
CA GLU A 221 13.00 -11.50 0.81
C GLU A 221 13.40 -10.03 0.98
N HIS A 222 13.68 -9.64 2.24
CA HIS A 222 14.31 -8.37 2.62
C HIS A 222 13.66 -7.11 2.08
N TRP A 223 12.34 -7.12 1.90
CA TRP A 223 11.57 -5.91 1.60
C TRP A 223 11.72 -4.90 2.76
N GLY A 224 12.59 -3.89 2.65
CA GLY A 224 12.84 -2.89 3.71
C GLY A 224 13.79 -3.35 4.82
N SER A 225 14.86 -4.09 4.49
CA SER A 225 15.86 -4.62 5.47
C SER A 225 15.33 -5.68 6.44
N TYR A 226 14.27 -6.35 6.03
CA TYR A 226 13.34 -7.09 6.88
C TYR A 226 13.35 -8.60 6.61
N ASP A 227 13.50 -9.48 7.60
CA ASP A 227 13.73 -10.91 7.33
C ASP A 227 12.62 -11.58 6.53
N SER A 228 13.01 -12.25 5.43
CA SER A 228 12.05 -12.99 4.62
C SER A 228 11.46 -14.15 5.42
N PRO A 229 10.16 -14.42 5.26
CA PRO A 229 9.61 -15.69 5.70
C PRO A 229 10.10 -16.93 4.94
N ALA A 230 10.87 -16.75 3.87
CA ALA A 230 11.53 -17.81 3.14
C ALA A 230 12.78 -18.39 3.85
N ARG A 231 13.14 -17.89 5.04
CA ARG A 231 14.34 -18.32 5.78
C ARG A 231 14.09 -19.54 6.68
N GLY A 232 14.96 -20.53 6.59
CA GLY A 232 15.15 -21.54 7.64
C GLY A 232 16.16 -21.09 8.69
N ASN A 233 16.12 -21.69 9.89
CA ASN A 233 16.99 -21.37 11.03
C ASN A 233 18.51 -21.48 10.78
N ASP A 234 18.93 -22.10 9.67
CA ASP A 234 20.34 -22.34 9.31
C ASP A 234 20.76 -21.56 8.03
N GLY A 235 19.96 -20.56 7.59
CA GLY A 235 20.21 -19.80 6.36
C GLY A 235 19.84 -20.54 5.06
N GLU A 236 19.16 -21.70 5.17
CA GLU A 236 18.58 -22.39 4.02
C GLU A 236 17.38 -21.59 3.47
N VAL A 237 17.39 -21.30 2.17
CA VAL A 237 16.30 -20.59 1.48
C VAL A 237 15.24 -21.58 1.04
N VAL A 238 14.02 -21.40 1.50
CA VAL A 238 12.82 -21.97 0.87
C VAL A 238 12.50 -21.08 -0.32
N THR A 239 12.39 -21.63 -1.54
CA THR A 239 12.03 -20.78 -2.69
C THR A 239 10.72 -20.06 -2.42
N TYR A 240 10.55 -18.83 -2.91
CA TYR A 240 9.32 -18.08 -2.66
C TYR A 240 8.08 -18.85 -3.16
N ALA A 241 8.22 -19.55 -4.29
CA ALA A 241 7.19 -20.47 -4.82
C ALA A 241 6.77 -21.56 -3.81
N ASP A 242 7.74 -22.22 -3.16
CA ASP A 242 7.46 -23.24 -2.13
C ASP A 242 6.79 -22.63 -0.90
N PHE A 243 7.22 -21.43 -0.49
CA PHE A 243 6.67 -20.72 0.65
C PHE A 243 5.18 -20.38 0.46
N ILE A 244 4.80 -19.92 -0.74
CA ILE A 244 3.40 -19.56 -1.05
C ILE A 244 2.56 -20.75 -1.55
N GLN A 245 3.14 -21.93 -1.75
CA GLN A 245 2.43 -23.10 -2.27
C GLN A 245 1.18 -23.47 -1.44
N PRO A 246 1.19 -23.43 -0.09
CA PRO A 246 -0.01 -23.70 0.69
C PRO A 246 -1.17 -22.74 0.40
N LEU A 247 -0.89 -21.45 0.11
CA LEU A 247 -1.92 -20.49 -0.30
C LEU A 247 -2.46 -20.83 -1.69
N THR A 248 -1.58 -21.29 -2.58
CA THR A 248 -1.92 -21.74 -3.93
C THR A 248 -2.85 -22.95 -3.91
N ASP A 249 -2.54 -23.94 -3.07
CA ASP A 249 -3.33 -25.17 -2.92
C ASP A 249 -4.75 -24.89 -2.39
N GLU A 250 -4.88 -23.90 -1.51
CA GLU A 250 -6.17 -23.46 -0.93
C GLU A 250 -6.88 -22.40 -1.81
N GLY A 251 -6.24 -21.90 -2.87
CA GLY A 251 -6.79 -20.86 -3.73
C GLY A 251 -6.91 -19.48 -3.07
N ILE A 252 -6.14 -19.21 -2.03
CA ILE A 252 -6.13 -17.93 -1.31
C ILE A 252 -5.45 -16.87 -2.18
N PRO A 253 -6.09 -15.72 -2.49
CA PRO A 253 -5.49 -14.70 -3.34
C PRO A 253 -4.25 -14.06 -2.72
N VAL A 254 -3.19 -13.93 -3.52
CA VAL A 254 -1.89 -13.38 -3.08
C VAL A 254 -1.49 -12.19 -3.94
N LEU A 255 -1.00 -11.13 -3.30
CA LEU A 255 -0.17 -10.10 -3.90
C LEU A 255 1.25 -10.32 -3.40
N ILE A 256 2.23 -10.33 -4.30
CA ILE A 256 3.62 -10.48 -3.89
C ILE A 256 4.13 -9.11 -3.49
N LYS A 257 4.56 -8.95 -2.24
CA LYS A 257 5.11 -7.70 -1.76
C LYS A 257 6.61 -7.66 -2.03
N THR A 258 7.04 -6.75 -2.89
CA THR A 258 8.43 -6.63 -3.35
C THR A 258 8.64 -5.24 -3.96
N GLY A 259 9.87 -4.78 -4.11
CA GLY A 259 10.17 -3.37 -4.38
C GLY A 259 9.88 -2.51 -3.14
N GLY A 260 10.83 -1.67 -2.77
CA GLY A 260 10.87 -1.00 -1.46
C GLY A 260 12.08 -0.10 -1.36
N PRO A 261 12.09 0.82 -0.38
CA PRO A 261 13.22 1.71 -0.15
C PRO A 261 14.42 0.89 0.39
N ASP A 262 15.58 1.53 0.42
CA ASP A 262 16.73 1.07 1.23
C ASP A 262 17.33 -0.29 0.86
N CYS A 263 17.34 -0.65 -0.44
CA CYS A 263 18.01 -1.88 -0.87
C CYS A 263 18.51 -1.83 -2.32
N ASP A 264 19.56 -2.61 -2.62
CA ASP A 264 20.11 -2.81 -3.97
C ASP A 264 19.01 -3.36 -4.89
N VAL A 265 18.81 -2.94 -6.15
CA VAL A 265 17.72 -3.50 -7.00
C VAL A 265 17.80 -5.04 -7.18
N GLN A 266 18.97 -5.64 -6.96
CA GLN A 266 19.13 -7.10 -6.86
C GLN A 266 18.27 -7.76 -5.77
N CYS A 267 17.73 -6.94 -4.89
CA CYS A 267 16.93 -7.28 -3.72
C CYS A 267 15.47 -7.56 -4.07
N TYR A 268 15.05 -7.13 -5.25
CA TYR A 268 13.68 -7.30 -5.68
C TYR A 268 13.45 -8.72 -6.20
N LEU A 269 12.20 -9.16 -6.16
CA LEU A 269 11.81 -10.40 -6.82
C LEU A 269 12.22 -10.30 -8.30
N SER A 270 12.99 -11.28 -8.74
CA SER A 270 13.52 -11.30 -10.09
C SER A 270 12.39 -11.45 -11.12
N THR A 271 12.51 -10.77 -12.26
CA THR A 271 11.46 -10.78 -13.29
C THR A 271 11.24 -12.16 -13.91
N THR A 272 12.28 -13.01 -14.00
CA THR A 272 12.15 -14.40 -14.43
C THR A 272 11.32 -15.23 -13.46
N GLU A 273 11.59 -15.07 -12.15
CA GLU A 273 10.86 -15.81 -11.13
C GLU A 273 9.40 -15.35 -11.04
N LEU A 274 9.15 -14.04 -11.14
CA LEU A 274 7.79 -13.51 -11.22
C LEU A 274 7.00 -14.11 -12.39
N GLU A 275 7.62 -14.23 -13.57
CA GLU A 275 6.97 -14.86 -14.72
C GLU A 275 6.64 -16.33 -14.45
N ASP A 276 7.51 -17.09 -13.80
CA ASP A 276 7.23 -18.48 -13.42
C ASP A 276 6.09 -18.58 -12.39
N LEU A 277 6.10 -17.72 -11.37
CA LEU A 277 5.02 -17.63 -10.37
C LEU A 277 3.68 -17.34 -11.03
N TYR A 278 3.60 -16.43 -12.00
CA TYR A 278 2.34 -16.15 -12.71
C TYR A 278 1.83 -17.32 -13.56
N ARG A 279 2.74 -18.17 -14.07
CA ARG A 279 2.39 -19.38 -14.83
C ARG A 279 1.89 -20.50 -13.92
N ASN A 280 2.49 -20.64 -12.73
CA ASN A 280 2.32 -21.83 -11.89
C ASN A 280 1.41 -21.59 -10.67
N ASN A 281 1.20 -20.34 -10.25
CA ASN A 281 0.42 -19.97 -9.08
C ASN A 281 -0.79 -19.11 -9.50
N PRO A 282 -1.93 -19.73 -9.88
CA PRO A 282 -3.08 -19.00 -10.45
C PRO A 282 -3.72 -18.00 -9.48
N ASN A 283 -3.56 -18.21 -8.17
CA ASN A 283 -4.04 -17.36 -7.08
C ASN A 283 -3.22 -16.07 -6.90
N VAL A 284 -2.02 -15.97 -7.49
CA VAL A 284 -1.23 -14.73 -7.45
C VAL A 284 -1.89 -13.69 -8.34
N LEU A 285 -2.40 -12.62 -7.75
CA LEU A 285 -3.11 -11.54 -8.43
C LEU A 285 -2.17 -10.51 -9.07
N GLY A 286 -0.94 -10.41 -8.58
CA GLY A 286 -0.02 -9.34 -8.98
C GLY A 286 1.09 -9.10 -7.97
N VAL A 287 1.73 -7.95 -8.13
CA VAL A 287 2.72 -7.40 -7.20
C VAL A 287 2.10 -6.20 -6.47
N VAL A 288 2.47 -6.05 -5.21
CA VAL A 288 2.30 -4.83 -4.43
C VAL A 288 3.69 -4.32 -4.05
N THR A 289 3.93 -3.04 -4.25
CA THR A 289 5.26 -2.42 -4.13
C THR A 289 5.07 -0.99 -3.68
N GLY A 290 6.00 -0.43 -2.92
CA GLY A 290 5.85 0.94 -2.45
C GLY A 290 7.14 1.52 -1.89
N GLU A 291 7.16 2.83 -1.70
CA GLU A 291 8.35 3.60 -1.29
C GLU A 291 9.54 3.52 -2.27
N ASN A 292 9.29 3.07 -3.49
CA ASN A 292 10.28 3.12 -4.55
C ASN A 292 10.60 4.57 -4.92
N THR A 293 9.68 5.53 -4.70
CA THR A 293 9.90 6.95 -5.04
C THR A 293 11.19 7.52 -4.47
N TRP A 294 11.62 7.09 -3.28
CA TRP A 294 12.91 7.47 -2.70
C TRP A 294 14.05 7.13 -3.65
N GLN A 295 14.05 5.91 -4.18
CA GLN A 295 15.07 5.39 -5.06
C GLN A 295 15.02 6.01 -6.46
N PHE A 296 13.80 6.23 -7.00
CA PHE A 296 13.65 6.97 -8.25
C PHE A 296 14.15 8.43 -8.15
N ILE A 297 14.02 9.07 -6.97
CA ILE A 297 14.45 10.46 -6.72
C ILE A 297 15.92 10.51 -6.30
N ALA A 298 16.42 9.61 -5.47
CA ALA A 298 17.84 9.44 -5.16
C ALA A 298 18.65 9.12 -6.42
N GLY A 299 18.01 8.50 -7.41
CA GLY A 299 18.44 8.39 -8.80
C GLY A 299 18.84 9.71 -9.48
N THR A 300 18.45 10.86 -8.93
CA THR A 300 18.94 12.18 -9.36
C THR A 300 20.45 12.30 -9.13
N TYR A 301 20.98 11.60 -8.13
CA TYR A 301 22.39 11.58 -7.75
C TYR A 301 23.13 10.31 -8.23
N ASN A 302 22.41 9.23 -8.54
CA ASN A 302 22.96 8.00 -9.10
C ASN A 302 22.15 7.48 -10.30
N GLN A 303 22.62 7.78 -11.51
CA GLN A 303 21.94 7.44 -12.75
C GLN A 303 21.79 5.92 -12.96
N SER A 304 22.81 5.11 -12.62
CA SER A 304 22.81 3.67 -12.88
C SER A 304 21.78 2.94 -12.05
N PHE A 305 21.67 3.29 -10.77
CA PHE A 305 20.72 2.69 -9.83
C PHE A 305 19.27 2.87 -10.32
N ARG A 306 18.91 4.09 -10.69
CA ARG A 306 17.58 4.39 -11.24
C ARG A 306 17.31 3.69 -12.57
N GLU A 307 18.29 3.61 -13.47
CA GLU A 307 18.11 2.89 -14.74
C GLU A 307 17.74 1.43 -14.52
N ASP A 308 18.33 0.78 -13.51
CA ASP A 308 18.02 -0.61 -13.14
C ASP A 308 16.62 -0.73 -12.51
N GLU A 309 16.27 0.17 -11.61
CA GLU A 309 14.97 0.19 -10.92
C GLU A 309 13.81 0.45 -11.89
N VAL A 310 13.91 1.49 -12.72
CA VAL A 310 12.89 1.82 -13.74
C VAL A 310 12.73 0.64 -14.71
N ARG A 311 13.84 0.01 -15.11
CA ARG A 311 13.82 -1.17 -15.98
C ARG A 311 13.10 -2.33 -15.32
N TRP A 312 13.38 -2.61 -14.05
CA TRP A 312 12.67 -3.62 -13.27
C TRP A 312 11.17 -3.30 -13.23
N PHE A 313 10.81 -2.08 -12.87
CA PHE A 313 9.41 -1.64 -12.73
C PHE A 313 8.64 -1.77 -14.05
N LYS A 314 9.23 -1.31 -15.16
CA LYS A 314 8.65 -1.49 -16.51
C LYS A 314 8.48 -2.96 -16.85
N ASN A 315 9.46 -3.80 -16.57
CA ASN A 315 9.38 -5.22 -16.86
C ASN A 315 8.31 -5.93 -16.02
N VAL A 316 8.19 -5.61 -14.74
CA VAL A 316 7.12 -6.12 -13.87
C VAL A 316 5.73 -5.73 -14.41
N ILE A 317 5.54 -4.47 -14.82
CA ILE A 317 4.28 -4.02 -15.45
C ILE A 317 3.98 -4.80 -16.74
N ARG A 318 4.99 -5.02 -17.59
CA ARG A 318 4.84 -5.78 -18.85
C ARG A 318 4.48 -7.24 -18.60
N ILE A 319 5.17 -7.91 -17.68
CA ILE A 319 4.91 -9.30 -17.30
C ILE A 319 3.52 -9.41 -16.69
N SER A 320 3.15 -8.52 -15.78
CA SER A 320 1.81 -8.48 -15.20
C SER A 320 0.73 -8.35 -16.26
N ALA A 321 0.91 -7.48 -17.25
CA ALA A 321 -0.05 -7.35 -18.35
C ALA A 321 -0.11 -8.59 -19.25
N LYS A 322 1.04 -9.24 -19.53
CA LYS A 322 1.12 -10.51 -20.27
C LYS A 322 0.29 -11.62 -19.60
N TYR A 323 0.27 -11.66 -18.28
CA TYR A 323 -0.46 -12.68 -17.51
C TYR A 323 -1.79 -12.22 -16.91
N GLY A 324 -2.26 -11.00 -17.25
CA GLY A 324 -3.52 -10.47 -16.75
C GLY A 324 -3.52 -10.22 -15.23
N ARG A 325 -2.39 -9.79 -14.68
CA ARG A 325 -2.12 -9.47 -13.28
C ARG A 325 -1.97 -7.96 -13.08
N TYR A 326 -1.83 -7.54 -11.83
CA TYR A 326 -1.72 -6.15 -11.43
C TYR A 326 -0.35 -5.78 -10.86
N VAL A 327 -0.03 -4.49 -10.91
CA VAL A 327 1.05 -3.86 -10.15
C VAL A 327 0.41 -2.74 -9.35
N ILE A 328 0.32 -2.92 -8.03
CA ILE A 328 -0.19 -1.92 -7.10
C ILE A 328 1.01 -1.17 -6.54
N ALA A 329 1.14 0.11 -6.89
CA ALA A 329 2.28 0.94 -6.52
C ALA A 329 1.86 1.97 -5.46
N GLY A 330 2.29 1.75 -4.22
CA GLY A 330 2.08 2.59 -3.05
C GLY A 330 3.21 3.58 -2.87
N GLU A 331 3.11 4.79 -3.40
CA GLU A 331 4.21 5.76 -3.33
C GLU A 331 3.80 7.04 -2.60
N GLY A 332 4.78 7.72 -2.02
CA GLY A 332 4.60 9.01 -1.36
C GLY A 332 4.76 10.19 -2.32
N ALA A 333 4.79 11.40 -1.77
CA ALA A 333 4.87 12.63 -2.56
C ALA A 333 6.23 13.35 -2.48
N TYR A 334 7.29 12.67 -2.05
CA TYR A 334 8.63 13.26 -1.95
C TYR A 334 9.03 13.91 -3.28
N ALA A 335 9.59 15.12 -3.24
CA ALA A 335 9.97 15.91 -4.42
C ALA A 335 8.95 15.95 -5.58
N PHE A 336 7.64 15.90 -5.28
CA PHE A 336 6.55 15.82 -6.27
C PHE A 336 6.72 14.65 -7.26
N ALA A 337 7.16 13.49 -6.77
CA ALA A 337 7.54 12.35 -7.61
C ALA A 337 6.43 11.85 -8.54
N TRP A 338 5.16 11.98 -8.15
CA TRP A 338 4.03 11.59 -9.00
C TRP A 338 3.97 12.38 -10.31
N ASP A 339 4.39 13.65 -10.31
CA ASP A 339 4.54 14.43 -11.54
C ASP A 339 5.59 13.82 -12.47
N LYS A 340 6.65 13.22 -11.93
CA LYS A 340 7.70 12.56 -12.72
C LYS A 340 7.26 11.19 -13.21
N PHE A 341 6.62 10.40 -12.34
CA PHE A 341 6.08 9.07 -12.67
C PHE A 341 5.05 9.15 -13.80
N PHE A 342 4.12 10.09 -13.70
CA PHE A 342 3.03 10.24 -14.66
C PHE A 342 3.35 11.18 -15.81
N GLY A 343 4.33 12.05 -15.61
CA GLY A 343 4.64 13.13 -16.52
C GLY A 343 5.75 12.82 -17.52
N ARG A 344 5.97 13.77 -18.42
CA ARG A 344 7.09 13.75 -19.35
C ARG A 344 8.05 14.89 -19.06
N GLU A 345 9.28 14.55 -18.75
CA GLU A 345 10.38 15.51 -18.66
C GLU A 345 10.77 16.08 -20.04
N SER A 346 11.27 17.31 -20.03
CA SER A 346 11.84 17.99 -21.18
C SER A 346 13.19 17.34 -21.54
N PRO A 347 13.47 17.05 -22.83
CA PRO A 347 14.73 16.43 -23.22
C PRO A 347 15.93 17.36 -22.96
N VAL A 348 16.90 16.86 -22.18
CA VAL A 348 18.24 17.40 -21.88
C VAL A 348 18.34 18.92 -21.76
N THR A 349 18.46 19.40 -20.53
CA THR A 349 19.12 20.67 -20.24
C THR A 349 20.60 20.45 -19.95
N HIS A 350 21.39 21.54 -19.98
CA HIS A 350 22.73 21.52 -19.42
C HIS A 350 22.67 22.35 -18.15
N ASP A 351 23.26 21.86 -17.06
CA ASP A 351 23.36 22.63 -15.84
C ASP A 351 24.29 23.86 -16.02
N SER A 352 24.51 24.62 -14.93
CA SER A 352 25.39 25.80 -14.95
C SER A 352 26.85 25.48 -15.29
N ASP A 353 27.27 24.23 -15.17
CA ASP A 353 28.62 23.73 -15.43
C ASP A 353 28.76 23.07 -16.80
N GLY A 354 27.64 22.85 -17.50
CA GLY A 354 27.60 22.32 -18.86
C GLY A 354 27.49 20.80 -18.93
N GLU A 355 27.19 20.14 -17.82
CA GLU A 355 26.91 18.69 -17.76
C GLU A 355 25.47 18.42 -18.24
N GLU A 356 25.26 17.29 -18.92
CA GLU A 356 23.92 16.87 -19.37
C GLU A 356 23.05 16.55 -18.14
N THR A 357 21.91 17.22 -18.00
CA THR A 357 20.91 16.97 -16.96
C THR A 357 19.52 16.85 -17.60
N GLY A 358 18.71 15.86 -17.19
CA GLY A 358 17.33 15.70 -17.69
C GLY A 358 17.15 14.80 -18.93
N ASP A 359 17.85 13.66 -19.01
CA ASP A 359 17.41 12.51 -19.82
C ASP A 359 17.18 11.32 -18.89
N TYR A 360 16.24 11.51 -17.95
CA TYR A 360 15.93 10.50 -16.96
C TYR A 360 14.83 9.58 -17.49
N GLU A 361 15.08 8.27 -17.45
CA GLU A 361 14.08 7.30 -17.83
C GLU A 361 13.06 7.17 -16.69
N TRP A 362 11.85 7.66 -16.92
CA TRP A 362 10.69 7.41 -16.06
C TRP A 362 9.76 6.39 -16.72
N LEU A 363 8.62 6.09 -16.09
CA LEU A 363 7.61 5.23 -16.70
C LEU A 363 7.14 5.76 -18.07
N ASP A 364 7.04 7.08 -18.22
CA ASP A 364 6.47 7.82 -19.37
C ASP A 364 4.94 7.61 -19.55
N PRO A 365 4.18 8.68 -19.84
CA PRO A 365 2.73 8.60 -19.98
C PRO A 365 2.23 7.65 -21.09
N ASP A 366 2.98 7.47 -22.19
CA ASP A 366 2.54 6.60 -23.28
C ASP A 366 2.64 5.11 -22.88
N PHE A 367 3.68 4.74 -22.13
CA PHE A 367 3.79 3.43 -21.52
C PHE A 367 2.64 3.20 -20.53
N LEU A 368 2.36 4.14 -19.63
CA LEU A 368 1.26 4.02 -18.67
C LEU A 368 -0.09 3.85 -19.36
N ARG A 369 -0.40 4.63 -20.41
CA ARG A 369 -1.64 4.45 -21.20
C ARG A 369 -1.73 3.08 -21.86
N GLU A 370 -0.59 2.56 -22.30
CA GLU A 370 -0.47 1.24 -22.90
C GLU A 370 -0.71 0.10 -21.90
N TYR A 371 -0.35 0.30 -20.62
CA TYR A 371 -0.49 -0.66 -19.53
C TYR A 371 -1.52 -0.23 -18.46
N ARG A 372 -2.43 0.68 -18.81
CA ARG A 372 -3.34 1.36 -17.86
C ARG A 372 -4.24 0.46 -17.02
N ASN A 373 -4.51 -0.76 -17.50
CA ASN A 373 -5.33 -1.74 -16.78
C ASN A 373 -4.53 -2.55 -15.76
N THR A 374 -3.20 -2.51 -15.84
CA THR A 374 -2.29 -3.32 -15.03
C THR A 374 -1.67 -2.51 -13.91
N PHE A 375 -1.24 -1.27 -14.21
CA PHE A 375 -0.63 -0.39 -13.23
C PHE A 375 -1.70 0.37 -12.42
N ILE A 376 -1.64 0.25 -11.10
CA ILE A 376 -2.59 0.86 -10.16
C ILE A 376 -1.81 1.73 -9.17
N PRO A 377 -1.71 3.04 -9.44
CA PRO A 377 -1.09 3.95 -8.50
C PRO A 377 -1.98 4.14 -7.26
N SER A 378 -1.35 4.21 -6.09
CA SER A 378 -2.01 4.35 -4.79
C SER A 378 -1.18 5.31 -3.94
N PRO A 379 -1.73 6.43 -3.45
CA PRO A 379 -1.01 7.31 -2.54
C PRO A 379 -0.81 6.60 -1.20
N LYS A 380 0.44 6.57 -0.72
CA LYS A 380 0.86 5.93 0.55
C LYS A 380 0.83 6.94 1.69
N SER A 381 0.19 6.62 2.82
CA SER A 381 -0.07 7.61 3.88
C SER A 381 1.08 7.87 4.84
N ASN A 382 2.07 6.97 5.00
CA ASN A 382 3.17 7.20 5.95
C ASN A 382 4.19 8.24 5.45
N LEU A 383 4.26 8.48 4.15
CA LEU A 383 5.10 9.53 3.59
C LEU A 383 4.34 10.86 3.63
N PHE A 384 4.40 11.53 4.79
CA PHE A 384 3.59 12.72 5.10
C PHE A 384 3.88 13.92 4.20
N TRP A 385 5.10 14.02 3.65
CA TRP A 385 5.48 15.12 2.77
C TRP A 385 4.51 15.19 1.59
N SER A 386 3.74 16.27 1.56
CA SER A 386 2.85 16.59 0.44
C SER A 386 1.80 15.51 0.10
N TYR A 387 1.31 14.68 1.04
CA TYR A 387 0.33 13.61 0.76
C TYR A 387 -0.86 14.04 -0.10
N HIS A 388 -1.47 15.20 0.19
CA HIS A 388 -2.60 15.70 -0.60
C HIS A 388 -2.25 15.95 -2.07
N GLU A 389 -0.99 16.25 -2.39
CA GLU A 389 -0.50 16.36 -3.76
C GLU A 389 -0.43 14.99 -4.44
N ALA A 390 0.16 13.99 -3.79
CA ALA A 390 0.13 12.60 -4.28
C ALA A 390 -1.30 12.12 -4.54
N ASP A 391 -2.19 12.34 -3.57
CA ASP A 391 -3.60 11.97 -3.66
C ASP A 391 -4.30 12.64 -4.86
N SER A 392 -3.98 13.91 -5.10
CA SER A 392 -4.50 14.72 -6.21
C SER A 392 -3.94 14.25 -7.56
N ALA A 393 -2.65 13.93 -7.64
CA ALA A 393 -1.98 13.46 -8.85
C ALA A 393 -2.49 12.09 -9.29
N VAL A 394 -2.67 11.16 -8.35
CA VAL A 394 -3.25 9.83 -8.60
C VAL A 394 -4.70 9.94 -9.09
N LEU A 395 -5.51 10.78 -8.44
CA LEU A 395 -6.88 11.06 -8.87
C LEU A 395 -6.90 11.62 -10.30
N GLY A 396 -6.03 12.58 -10.61
CA GLY A 396 -5.95 13.18 -11.94
C GLY A 396 -5.46 12.23 -13.03
N ALA A 397 -4.51 11.33 -12.72
CA ALA A 397 -4.09 10.27 -13.63
C ALA A 397 -5.26 9.33 -13.99
N TRP A 398 -6.08 8.96 -13.01
CA TRP A 398 -7.28 8.15 -13.26
C TRP A 398 -8.34 8.91 -14.06
N LEU A 399 -8.66 10.15 -13.67
CA LEU A 399 -9.70 10.94 -14.35
C LEU A 399 -9.35 11.26 -15.80
N SER A 400 -8.05 11.40 -16.11
CA SER A 400 -7.54 11.66 -17.46
C SER A 400 -7.29 10.42 -18.32
N ASP A 401 -7.70 9.23 -17.87
CA ASP A 401 -7.48 7.93 -18.55
C ASP A 401 -6.00 7.57 -18.78
N LEU A 402 -5.09 8.14 -17.99
CA LEU A 402 -3.69 7.71 -17.96
C LEU A 402 -3.60 6.30 -17.35
N VAL A 403 -4.34 6.07 -16.28
CA VAL A 403 -4.54 4.76 -15.62
C VAL A 403 -6.03 4.42 -15.57
N ALA A 404 -6.38 3.13 -15.57
CA ALA A 404 -7.77 2.68 -15.54
C ALA A 404 -8.35 2.63 -14.12
N HIS A 405 -7.47 2.49 -13.12
CA HIS A 405 -7.81 2.33 -11.72
C HIS A 405 -6.86 3.15 -10.86
N GLN A 406 -7.34 3.56 -9.68
CA GLN A 406 -6.53 4.09 -8.59
C GLN A 406 -6.78 3.24 -7.34
N GLY A 407 -5.81 3.22 -6.45
CA GLY A 407 -5.94 2.65 -5.12
C GLY A 407 -5.75 3.68 -4.01
N ILE A 408 -5.73 3.18 -2.78
CA ILE A 408 -5.30 3.91 -1.59
C ILE A 408 -4.48 2.96 -0.72
N TRP A 409 -3.39 3.47 -0.15
CA TRP A 409 -2.52 2.72 0.73
C TRP A 409 -2.44 3.46 2.05
N ALA A 410 -3.14 2.92 3.05
CA ALA A 410 -3.06 3.42 4.40
C ALA A 410 -1.94 2.67 5.13
N GLU A 411 -1.31 3.31 6.11
CA GLU A 411 -0.18 2.75 6.83
C GLU A 411 -0.12 3.25 8.25
N ALA A 412 0.21 2.36 9.19
CA ALA A 412 0.31 2.71 10.61
C ALA A 412 1.44 3.68 10.93
N TRP A 413 2.57 3.59 10.20
CA TRP A 413 3.73 4.47 10.37
C TRP A 413 3.40 5.95 10.29
N TYR A 414 2.34 6.33 9.57
CA TYR A 414 1.84 7.72 9.57
C TYR A 414 1.68 8.29 10.99
N TRP A 415 1.23 7.48 11.95
CA TRP A 415 1.00 7.93 13.32
C TRP A 415 2.30 8.34 14.03
N ALA A 416 3.37 7.55 13.86
CA ALA A 416 4.71 7.90 14.35
C ALA A 416 5.26 9.12 13.60
N GLU A 417 5.12 9.14 12.28
CA GLU A 417 5.55 10.26 11.43
C GLU A 417 4.85 11.57 11.79
N ALA A 418 3.58 11.51 12.20
CA ALA A 418 2.82 12.64 12.73
C ALA A 418 3.21 13.06 14.16
N TRP A 419 4.22 12.40 14.74
CA TRP A 419 4.69 12.53 16.12
C TRP A 419 3.63 12.23 17.16
N PHE A 420 2.67 11.37 16.83
CA PHE A 420 1.71 10.87 17.80
C PHE A 420 2.33 9.69 18.55
N SER A 421 2.23 9.69 19.88
CA SER A 421 2.87 8.70 20.75
C SER A 421 2.19 8.66 22.11
N GLY A 422 2.49 7.64 22.91
CA GLY A 422 2.04 7.52 24.31
C GLY A 422 0.54 7.22 24.49
N GLY A 423 -0.23 7.16 23.41
CA GLY A 423 -1.67 6.89 23.41
C GLY A 423 -2.49 7.89 22.60
N VAL A 424 -3.78 7.63 22.51
CA VAL A 424 -4.73 8.50 21.80
C VAL A 424 -4.97 9.79 22.61
N PHE A 425 -4.93 10.93 21.94
CA PHE A 425 -5.07 12.29 22.49
C PHE A 425 -3.99 12.76 23.47
N GLU A 426 -2.90 12.01 23.59
CA GLU A 426 -1.72 12.47 24.32
C GLU A 426 -0.99 13.57 23.54
N GLU A 427 -0.18 14.37 24.25
CA GLU A 427 0.64 15.39 23.60
C GLU A 427 1.61 14.74 22.60
N GLN A 428 1.86 15.44 21.49
CA GLN A 428 2.85 15.00 20.50
C GLN A 428 4.20 14.71 21.17
N ALA A 429 4.89 13.70 20.64
CA ALA A 429 6.22 13.33 21.04
C ALA A 429 7.17 14.53 20.97
N ALA A 430 8.18 14.54 21.85
CA ALA A 430 9.16 15.62 21.88
C ALA A 430 10.08 15.60 20.64
N SER A 431 10.18 14.45 19.98
CA SER A 431 10.96 14.18 18.77
C SER A 431 10.38 12.98 18.02
N GLY A 432 10.81 12.77 16.77
CA GLY A 432 10.44 11.59 15.96
C GLY A 432 10.92 10.28 16.58
N ASP A 433 12.10 10.28 17.21
CA ASP A 433 12.67 9.12 17.92
C ASP A 433 11.80 8.63 19.09
N ASP A 434 10.96 9.51 19.65
CA ASP A 434 10.04 9.19 20.74
C ASP A 434 8.62 8.83 20.22
N ALA A 435 8.40 8.87 18.90
CA ALA A 435 7.10 8.61 18.28
C ALA A 435 6.85 7.11 18.05
N ASP A 436 5.60 6.68 18.17
CA ASP A 436 5.25 5.26 18.15
C ASP A 436 3.90 5.02 17.47
N PHE A 437 3.93 4.23 16.38
CA PHE A 437 2.76 3.92 15.59
C PHE A 437 1.81 2.93 16.28
N THR A 438 2.27 2.19 17.29
CA THR A 438 1.53 1.07 17.90
C THR A 438 0.29 1.52 18.67
N SER A 439 0.17 2.83 18.92
CA SER A 439 -0.98 3.48 19.54
C SER A 439 -2.04 3.97 18.53
N MET A 440 -1.80 3.81 17.23
CA MET A 440 -2.73 4.27 16.20
C MET A 440 -4.09 3.55 16.31
N PRO A 441 -5.21 4.30 16.36
CA PRO A 441 -6.54 3.72 16.31
C PRO A 441 -6.77 2.86 15.05
N VAL A 442 -7.34 1.67 15.22
CA VAL A 442 -7.78 0.80 14.11
C VAL A 442 -8.75 1.54 13.19
N THR A 443 -9.60 2.40 13.73
CA THR A 443 -10.55 3.18 12.91
C THR A 443 -9.89 4.29 12.10
N PHE A 444 -8.67 4.73 12.44
CA PHE A 444 -7.95 5.75 11.65
C PHE A 444 -7.60 5.23 10.25
N TRP A 445 -7.20 3.95 10.14
CA TRP A 445 -7.10 3.24 8.87
C TRP A 445 -8.33 3.42 8.00
N LEU A 446 -9.51 3.21 8.60
CA LEU A 446 -10.78 3.26 7.90
C LEU A 446 -11.17 4.68 7.49
N GLN A 447 -10.74 5.71 8.24
CA GLN A 447 -10.90 7.10 7.82
C GLN A 447 -10.08 7.40 6.56
N THR A 448 -8.85 6.88 6.47
CA THR A 448 -8.04 6.97 5.25
C THR A 448 -8.71 6.19 4.10
N MET A 449 -9.15 4.95 4.33
CA MET A 449 -9.87 4.18 3.33
C MET A 449 -11.16 4.85 2.86
N LEU A 450 -11.88 5.53 3.76
CA LEU A 450 -13.11 6.26 3.47
C LEU A 450 -12.88 7.36 2.42
N MET A 451 -11.75 8.06 2.48
CA MET A 451 -11.37 9.03 1.45
C MET A 451 -11.28 8.33 0.09
N GLY A 452 -10.56 7.20 0.02
CA GLY A 452 -10.45 6.37 -1.18
C GLY A 452 -11.80 5.88 -1.73
N VAL A 453 -12.68 5.36 -0.85
CA VAL A 453 -14.04 4.93 -1.20
C VAL A 453 -14.80 6.09 -1.83
N SER A 454 -14.79 7.26 -1.18
CA SER A 454 -15.55 8.41 -1.65
C SER A 454 -15.06 8.97 -2.99
N LYS A 455 -13.88 8.60 -3.48
CA LYS A 455 -13.34 9.05 -4.78
C LYS A 455 -13.14 7.97 -5.81
N GLY A 456 -13.76 6.81 -5.61
CA GLY A 456 -13.81 5.76 -6.62
C GLY A 456 -12.55 4.90 -6.69
N ALA A 457 -11.76 4.81 -5.61
CA ALA A 457 -10.69 3.83 -5.52
C ALA A 457 -11.27 2.41 -5.56
N VAL A 458 -10.54 1.48 -6.17
CA VAL A 458 -10.96 0.06 -6.28
C VAL A 458 -9.93 -0.89 -5.68
N VAL A 459 -8.82 -0.36 -5.17
CA VAL A 459 -7.80 -1.09 -4.42
C VAL A 459 -7.58 -0.38 -3.10
N TYR A 460 -7.56 -1.15 -2.02
CA TYR A 460 -7.39 -0.71 -0.65
C TYR A 460 -6.31 -1.58 -0.03
N HIS A 461 -5.15 -1.00 0.25
CA HIS A 461 -4.03 -1.74 0.82
C HIS A 461 -3.81 -1.32 2.27
N PHE A 462 -3.89 -2.30 3.17
CA PHE A 462 -3.57 -2.13 4.57
C PHE A 462 -2.07 -2.38 4.81
N GLY A 463 -1.22 -1.35 4.84
CA GLY A 463 0.25 -1.44 4.98
C GLY A 463 0.90 -1.12 6.36
N GLY A 464 2.16 -1.47 6.58
CA GLY A 464 2.86 -1.18 7.84
C GLY A 464 2.30 -1.98 9.01
N GLU A 465 2.54 -3.29 8.94
CA GLU A 465 2.28 -4.26 10.02
C GLU A 465 0.80 -4.49 10.36
N SER A 466 -0.08 -4.21 9.39
CA SER A 466 -1.54 -4.32 9.58
C SER A 466 -2.03 -5.74 9.82
N GLY A 467 -1.42 -6.74 9.17
CA GLY A 467 -1.91 -8.12 9.28
C GLY A 467 -1.57 -8.70 10.64
N VAL A 468 -0.30 -8.73 11.01
CA VAL A 468 0.19 -9.64 12.05
C VAL A 468 0.88 -8.92 13.18
N THR A 469 0.51 -9.28 14.41
CA THR A 469 1.19 -8.82 15.62
C THR A 469 2.56 -9.44 15.68
N GLU A 470 3.55 -8.56 15.80
CA GLU A 470 4.96 -8.80 16.13
C GLU A 470 5.12 -9.90 17.19
N ASN A 471 6.33 -10.46 17.33
CA ASN A 471 6.72 -11.48 18.34
C ASN A 471 6.61 -11.04 19.82
N ARG A 472 5.71 -10.09 20.10
CA ARG A 472 5.34 -9.53 21.40
C ARG A 472 4.44 -10.46 22.22
N GLY A 473 3.83 -11.50 21.64
CA GLY A 473 3.05 -12.49 22.39
C GLY A 473 1.84 -13.04 21.63
N ILE A 474 0.81 -13.43 22.36
CA ILE A 474 -0.42 -14.03 21.82
C ILE A 474 -1.61 -13.14 22.17
N TYR A 475 -2.54 -12.92 21.24
CA TYR A 475 -3.75 -12.15 21.52
C TYR A 475 -4.72 -12.92 22.43
N ASP A 476 -5.07 -12.34 23.58
CA ASP A 476 -6.09 -12.83 24.51
C ASP A 476 -7.37 -12.00 24.39
N ARG A 477 -8.31 -12.51 23.61
CA ARG A 477 -9.64 -11.93 23.39
C ARG A 477 -10.38 -11.55 24.68
N SER A 478 -10.17 -12.27 25.79
CA SER A 478 -10.89 -11.98 27.04
C SER A 478 -10.40 -10.71 27.73
N LYS A 479 -9.19 -10.27 27.41
CA LYS A 479 -8.54 -9.05 27.93
C LYS A 479 -8.51 -7.93 26.91
N ASP A 480 -8.72 -8.26 25.63
CA ASP A 480 -8.53 -7.37 24.50
C ASP A 480 -7.12 -6.78 24.52
N ALA A 481 -6.14 -7.69 24.51
CA ALA A 481 -4.73 -7.38 24.69
C ALA A 481 -3.83 -8.56 24.29
N ILE A 482 -2.59 -8.26 23.91
CA ILE A 482 -1.50 -9.23 23.76
C ILE A 482 -0.99 -9.64 25.14
N VAL A 483 -0.74 -10.94 25.30
CA VAL A 483 -0.25 -11.54 26.53
C VAL A 483 1.01 -12.37 26.28
N GLU A 484 1.83 -12.43 27.31
CA GLU A 484 2.96 -13.35 27.44
C GLU A 484 2.49 -14.82 27.52
N ASP A 485 3.41 -15.76 27.38
CA ASP A 485 3.17 -17.22 27.49
C ASP A 485 2.48 -17.64 28.82
N ASP A 486 2.72 -16.89 29.90
CA ASP A 486 2.12 -17.14 31.20
C ASP A 486 0.73 -16.48 31.39
N GLY A 487 0.28 -15.75 30.37
CA GLY A 487 -0.98 -15.02 30.32
C GLY A 487 -0.96 -13.64 30.97
N GLN A 488 0.20 -13.11 31.38
CA GLN A 488 0.31 -11.71 31.81
C GLN A 488 0.27 -10.77 30.61
N LEU A 489 -0.17 -9.52 30.83
CA LEU A 489 -0.12 -8.50 29.78
C LEU A 489 1.35 -8.22 29.44
N VAL A 490 1.62 -8.08 28.15
CA VAL A 490 2.90 -7.60 27.65
C VAL A 490 3.12 -6.18 28.17
N SER A 491 4.35 -5.87 28.56
CA SER A 491 4.71 -4.51 28.99
C SER A 491 4.84 -3.58 27.79
N ASN A 492 4.42 -2.32 27.96
CA ASN A 492 4.75 -1.25 27.03
C ASN A 492 6.24 -0.87 27.11
N ASP A 493 6.69 0.06 26.26
CA ASP A 493 8.07 0.54 26.23
C ASP A 493 8.52 1.20 27.55
N ALA A 494 7.56 1.71 28.33
CA ALA A 494 7.80 2.21 29.68
C ALA A 494 7.92 1.09 30.76
N GLY A 495 7.77 -0.18 30.38
CA GLY A 495 7.81 -1.35 31.24
C GLY A 495 6.53 -1.62 32.03
N GLU A 496 5.44 -0.94 31.73
CA GLU A 496 4.12 -1.07 32.37
C GLU A 496 3.24 -2.10 31.64
N PRO A 497 2.60 -3.06 32.34
CA PRO A 497 1.74 -4.05 31.70
C PRO A 497 0.50 -3.40 31.03
N SER A 498 0.45 -3.40 29.70
CA SER A 498 -0.66 -2.85 28.91
C SER A 498 -1.25 -3.90 27.96
N GLY A 499 -0.38 -4.58 27.18
CA GLY A 499 -0.75 -5.48 26.10
C GLY A 499 -1.58 -4.84 24.98
N ARG A 500 -1.62 -3.51 24.86
CA ARG A 500 -2.54 -2.79 23.93
C ARG A 500 -1.86 -1.94 22.88
N GLN A 501 -0.53 -1.93 22.88
CA GLN A 501 0.30 -1.30 21.86
C GLN A 501 0.55 -2.30 20.73
N TYR A 502 -0.41 -2.36 19.81
CA TYR A 502 -0.32 -3.12 18.57
C TYR A 502 -1.32 -2.55 17.57
N THR A 503 -0.95 -2.51 16.29
CA THR A 503 -1.79 -2.03 15.19
C THR A 503 -2.37 -3.14 14.32
N SER A 504 -1.94 -4.36 14.58
CA SER A 504 -2.24 -5.55 13.78
C SER A 504 -3.64 -6.14 14.03
N PHE A 505 -4.16 -6.79 13.00
CA PHE A 505 -5.50 -7.36 12.98
C PHE A 505 -5.57 -8.81 13.47
N TRP A 506 -4.44 -9.51 13.54
CA TRP A 506 -4.31 -10.86 14.10
C TRP A 506 -2.87 -11.13 14.55
N ASP A 507 -2.63 -12.25 15.24
CA ASP A 507 -1.29 -12.65 15.71
C ASP A 507 -0.67 -13.82 14.88
N MET A 508 0.62 -14.09 15.12
CA MET A 508 1.35 -15.21 14.50
C MET A 508 0.80 -16.61 14.87
N ALA A 509 0.03 -16.73 15.95
CA ALA A 509 -0.55 -18.00 16.40
C ALA A 509 -1.89 -18.33 15.69
N GLY A 510 -2.44 -17.37 14.94
CA GLY A 510 -3.72 -17.48 14.25
C GLY A 510 -4.90 -17.16 15.14
N ASN A 511 -4.79 -16.12 15.97
CA ASN A 511 -5.91 -15.48 16.67
C ASN A 511 -6.16 -14.09 16.10
N ASN A 512 -7.41 -13.75 15.83
CA ASN A 512 -7.81 -12.42 15.36
C ASN A 512 -8.07 -11.45 16.52
N THR A 513 -7.82 -10.17 16.29
CA THR A 513 -8.08 -9.11 17.25
C THR A 513 -9.55 -8.67 17.19
N LEU A 514 -10.06 -8.06 18.27
CA LEU A 514 -11.37 -7.42 18.24
C LEU A 514 -11.40 -6.23 17.28
N GLY A 515 -10.24 -5.64 16.95
CA GLY A 515 -10.13 -4.60 15.93
C GLY A 515 -10.59 -5.08 14.54
N LEU A 516 -10.13 -6.26 14.12
CA LEU A 516 -10.56 -6.88 12.86
C LEU A 516 -12.08 -7.07 12.82
N GLU A 517 -12.65 -7.63 13.88
CA GLU A 517 -14.07 -8.00 13.92
C GLU A 517 -15.03 -6.82 14.07
N ARG A 518 -14.64 -5.80 14.86
CA ARG A 518 -15.51 -4.67 15.18
C ARG A 518 -15.45 -3.56 14.15
N TYR A 519 -14.33 -3.44 13.45
CA TYR A 519 -14.04 -2.27 12.61
C TYR A 519 -13.75 -2.65 11.16
N ILE A 520 -12.77 -3.52 10.90
CA ILE A 520 -12.31 -3.81 9.53
C ILE A 520 -13.33 -4.64 8.73
N ILE A 521 -13.78 -5.79 9.26
CA ILE A 521 -14.75 -6.66 8.57
C ILE A 521 -16.06 -5.92 8.28
N PRO A 522 -16.69 -5.24 9.27
CA PRO A 522 -17.93 -4.51 9.02
C PRO A 522 -17.78 -3.38 7.99
N PHE A 523 -16.61 -2.74 7.89
CA PHE A 523 -16.36 -1.73 6.86
C PHE A 523 -16.34 -2.34 5.45
N ILE A 524 -15.64 -3.48 5.28
CA ILE A 524 -15.59 -4.17 3.99
C ILE A 524 -16.99 -4.66 3.58
N GLU A 525 -17.73 -5.25 4.51
CA GLU A 525 -19.14 -5.66 4.29
C GLU A 525 -19.99 -4.47 3.87
N ALA A 526 -19.94 -3.37 4.63
CA ALA A 526 -20.66 -2.14 4.31
C ALA A 526 -20.37 -1.59 2.91
N VAL A 527 -19.09 -1.45 2.56
CA VAL A 527 -18.66 -0.90 1.26
C VAL A 527 -19.11 -1.79 0.11
N THR A 528 -18.98 -3.11 0.26
CA THR A 528 -19.25 -4.07 -0.82
C THR A 528 -20.72 -4.44 -0.96
N ASP A 529 -21.45 -4.62 0.14
CA ASP A 529 -22.88 -4.98 0.09
C ASP A 529 -23.77 -3.82 -0.37
N GLN A 530 -23.38 -2.58 -0.05
CA GLN A 530 -24.13 -1.38 -0.44
C GLN A 530 -23.63 -0.74 -1.74
N GLY A 531 -22.52 -1.24 -2.31
CA GLY A 531 -21.96 -0.71 -3.57
C GLY A 531 -21.61 0.77 -3.47
N LEU A 532 -20.90 1.17 -2.41
CA LEU A 532 -20.71 2.59 -2.08
C LEU A 532 -19.61 3.28 -2.89
N ILE A 533 -18.76 2.52 -3.56
CA ILE A 533 -17.69 3.08 -4.38
C ILE A 533 -18.34 3.76 -5.61
N PRO A 534 -18.16 5.07 -5.82
CA PRO A 534 -18.70 5.75 -6.97
C PRO A 534 -17.94 5.35 -8.24
N THR A 535 -18.66 5.31 -9.35
CA THR A 535 -18.07 5.18 -10.68
C THR A 535 -17.26 6.41 -11.06
N LYS A 536 -16.36 6.27 -12.03
CA LYS A 536 -15.62 7.41 -12.61
C LYS A 536 -16.54 8.55 -13.05
N GLN A 537 -17.72 8.24 -13.59
CA GLN A 537 -18.68 9.23 -14.05
C GLN A 537 -19.31 10.01 -12.88
N GLU A 538 -19.63 9.35 -11.78
CA GLU A 538 -20.16 9.98 -10.58
C GLU A 538 -19.10 10.87 -9.91
N VAL A 539 -17.84 10.42 -9.84
CA VAL A 539 -16.72 11.25 -9.38
C VAL A 539 -16.56 12.49 -10.27
N LEU A 540 -16.53 12.32 -11.59
CA LEU A 540 -16.42 13.45 -12.54
C LEU A 540 -17.57 14.45 -12.39
N SER A 541 -18.76 14.02 -11.94
CA SER A 541 -19.87 14.95 -11.71
C SER A 541 -19.66 15.91 -10.53
N GLN A 542 -18.72 15.60 -9.64
CA GLN A 542 -18.33 16.43 -8.49
C GLN A 542 -17.11 17.32 -8.78
N VAL A 543 -16.41 17.09 -9.89
CA VAL A 543 -15.18 17.82 -10.23
C VAL A 543 -15.52 18.95 -11.20
N GLU A 544 -15.42 20.19 -10.74
CA GLU A 544 -15.54 21.38 -11.60
C GLU A 544 -14.20 21.95 -12.03
N ILE A 545 -13.16 21.77 -11.22
CA ILE A 545 -11.82 22.31 -11.44
C ILE A 545 -10.78 21.20 -11.29
N ALA A 546 -9.79 21.19 -12.19
CA ALA A 546 -8.57 20.42 -12.09
C ALA A 546 -7.34 21.34 -12.16
N ILE A 547 -6.23 20.87 -11.62
CA ILE A 547 -4.96 21.59 -11.61
C ILE A 547 -4.07 21.12 -12.76
N ASP A 548 -3.51 22.09 -13.48
CA ASP A 548 -2.40 21.91 -14.41
C ASP A 548 -1.09 22.19 -13.65
N PRO A 549 -0.29 21.14 -13.34
CA PRO A 549 1.00 21.30 -12.68
C PRO A 549 2.06 21.93 -13.61
N GLY A 550 1.79 22.00 -14.91
CA GLY A 550 2.75 22.32 -15.95
C GLY A 550 3.70 21.15 -16.24
N PRO A 551 4.71 21.37 -17.10
CA PRO A 551 5.80 20.41 -17.30
C PRO A 551 6.47 20.01 -15.98
N VAL A 552 7.14 18.85 -15.95
CA VAL A 552 7.82 18.35 -14.75
C VAL A 552 8.80 19.40 -14.19
N GLU A 553 9.52 20.12 -15.06
CA GLU A 553 10.51 21.15 -14.70
C GLU A 553 9.90 22.49 -14.26
N SER A 554 8.57 22.61 -14.23
CA SER A 554 7.93 23.82 -13.75
C SER A 554 8.31 24.05 -12.28
N ASP A 555 8.54 25.31 -11.92
CA ASP A 555 8.80 25.68 -10.54
C ASP A 555 7.52 25.50 -9.71
N LYS A 556 7.51 24.49 -8.85
CA LYS A 556 6.42 24.14 -7.92
C LYS A 556 6.71 24.61 -6.49
N GLY A 557 7.82 25.31 -6.27
CA GLY A 557 8.28 25.69 -4.93
C GLY A 557 8.86 24.50 -4.16
N ASN A 558 9.03 24.70 -2.86
CA ASN A 558 9.64 23.74 -1.95
C ASN A 558 8.63 22.64 -1.56
N PHE A 559 8.93 21.37 -1.84
CA PHE A 559 8.01 20.23 -1.65
C PHE A 559 7.78 19.85 -0.18
N GLU A 560 8.66 20.24 0.74
CA GLU A 560 8.62 19.84 2.16
C GLU A 560 7.29 20.20 2.85
N CYS A 561 6.63 21.26 2.38
CA CYS A 561 5.34 21.72 2.88
C CYS A 561 4.49 22.22 1.70
N TYR A 562 4.30 21.36 0.70
CA TYR A 562 3.42 21.52 -0.47
C TYR A 562 3.80 22.62 -1.47
N GLY A 563 4.84 23.41 -1.23
CA GLY A 563 5.28 24.47 -2.13
C GLY A 563 4.13 25.38 -2.56
N ARG A 564 3.94 25.53 -3.88
CA ARG A 564 2.83 26.32 -4.45
C ARG A 564 1.46 25.68 -4.22
N TYR A 565 1.38 24.37 -3.98
CA TYR A 565 0.13 23.69 -3.64
C TYR A 565 -0.35 24.02 -2.21
N SER A 566 0.49 24.59 -1.35
CA SER A 566 0.08 25.00 -0.01
C SER A 566 -1.12 25.95 -0.03
N PHE A 567 -1.16 26.93 -0.95
CA PHE A 567 -2.30 27.84 -1.08
C PHE A 567 -3.57 27.12 -1.52
N LEU A 568 -3.43 26.12 -2.40
CA LEU A 568 -4.55 25.30 -2.86
C LEU A 568 -5.18 24.59 -1.65
N TYR A 569 -4.41 23.74 -0.97
CA TYR A 569 -4.97 22.87 0.08
C TYR A 569 -5.37 23.61 1.35
N ARG A 570 -4.71 24.73 1.70
CA ARG A 570 -5.17 25.60 2.79
C ARG A 570 -6.54 26.21 2.52
N ALA A 571 -6.80 26.63 1.27
CA ALA A 571 -8.06 27.28 0.92
C ALA A 571 -9.19 26.27 0.65
N THR A 572 -8.86 25.07 0.18
CA THR A 572 -9.86 24.08 -0.23
C THR A 572 -10.06 22.95 0.76
N TYR A 573 -9.01 22.32 1.24
CA TYR A 573 -9.10 21.25 2.24
C TYR A 573 -9.14 21.80 3.67
N GLY A 574 -8.85 23.10 3.85
CA GLY A 574 -8.89 23.75 5.15
C GLY A 574 -7.79 23.29 6.08
N ILE A 575 -6.68 22.79 5.51
CA ILE A 575 -5.54 22.31 6.29
C ILE A 575 -4.91 23.50 7.05
N ARG A 576 -4.64 23.29 8.34
CA ARG A 576 -4.25 24.28 9.34
C ARG A 576 -2.73 24.25 9.52
N GLU A 577 -2.20 25.29 10.19
CA GLU A 577 -0.83 25.26 10.75
C GLU A 577 0.32 24.89 9.78
N PHE A 578 0.26 25.38 8.54
CA PHE A 578 1.39 25.30 7.60
C PHE A 578 2.58 26.11 8.08
N VAL A 579 3.77 25.59 7.81
CA VAL A 579 5.00 26.38 7.84
C VAL A 579 5.19 27.04 6.47
N GLU A 580 5.45 28.34 6.47
CA GLU A 580 5.83 29.04 5.24
C GLU A 580 7.27 28.62 4.89
N THR A 581 7.45 27.98 3.73
CA THR A 581 8.74 27.53 3.23
C THR A 581 9.31 28.53 2.22
N ASP A 582 10.64 28.63 2.20
CA ASP A 582 11.38 29.28 1.13
C ASP A 582 12.27 28.26 0.39
N ALA A 583 13.06 28.75 -0.56
CA ALA A 583 13.93 27.88 -1.36
C ALA A 583 15.06 27.23 -0.56
N ASP A 584 15.35 27.72 0.65
CA ASP A 584 16.43 27.27 1.52
C ASP A 584 15.90 26.46 2.72
N THR A 585 14.58 26.18 2.77
CA THR A 585 13.99 25.38 3.85
C THR A 585 14.31 23.90 3.63
N GLU A 586 14.98 23.29 4.61
CA GLU A 586 15.42 21.89 4.60
C GLU A 586 14.42 21.00 5.34
N GLU A 587 14.46 19.70 5.03
CA GLU A 587 13.68 18.61 5.64
C GLU A 587 13.69 18.68 7.18
N ASP A 588 14.88 18.75 7.80
CA ASP A 588 15.09 18.94 9.24
C ASP A 588 14.24 20.06 9.87
N THR A 589 13.96 21.12 9.11
CA THR A 589 13.14 22.25 9.60
C THR A 589 11.69 21.84 9.73
N ILE A 590 11.17 21.09 8.76
CA ILE A 590 9.83 20.53 8.83
C ILE A 590 9.82 19.42 9.86
N GLU A 591 10.76 18.47 9.83
CA GLU A 591 10.89 17.36 10.77
C GLU A 591 10.94 17.79 12.23
N SER A 592 11.62 18.90 12.56
CA SER A 592 11.69 19.40 13.92
C SER A 592 10.49 20.27 14.36
N THR A 593 9.51 20.50 13.48
CA THR A 593 8.38 21.40 13.75
C THR A 593 7.04 20.66 13.77
N PRO A 594 6.21 20.80 14.81
CA PRO A 594 4.83 20.35 14.76
C PRO A 594 4.05 21.27 13.80
N THR A 595 3.80 20.77 12.58
CA THR A 595 3.05 21.48 11.53
C THR A 595 1.96 20.62 10.90
N GLY A 596 0.85 21.24 10.49
CA GLY A 596 -0.21 20.57 9.72
C GLY A 596 0.22 20.11 8.32
N CYS A 597 1.43 20.49 7.86
CA CYS A 597 2.04 19.83 6.69
C CYS A 597 2.33 18.34 6.91
N ARG A 598 2.41 17.94 8.19
CA ARG A 598 2.64 16.57 8.63
C ARG A 598 1.38 15.92 9.20
N TYR A 599 0.65 16.59 10.11
CA TYR A 599 -0.39 15.97 10.94
C TYR A 599 -1.86 16.26 10.56
N GLU A 600 -2.14 16.48 9.27
CA GLU A 600 -3.52 16.64 8.77
C GLU A 600 -3.69 15.92 7.42
N LEU A 601 -3.57 14.60 7.45
CA LEU A 601 -3.91 13.67 6.37
C LEU A 601 -5.37 13.78 5.93
N LEU A 602 -6.29 14.02 6.87
CA LEU A 602 -7.73 14.15 6.58
C LEU A 602 -8.11 15.60 6.23
N PRO A 603 -8.76 15.88 5.08
CA PRO A 603 -9.29 17.21 4.79
C PRO A 603 -10.30 17.67 5.85
N ASN A 604 -10.29 18.96 6.19
CA ASN A 604 -11.19 19.56 7.18
C ASN A 604 -12.57 19.94 6.61
N THR A 605 -12.77 19.87 5.30
CA THR A 605 -14.05 20.15 4.63
C THR A 605 -14.16 19.37 3.33
N GLY A 606 -15.38 18.95 2.97
CA GLY A 606 -15.66 18.31 1.69
C GLY A 606 -16.27 19.23 0.63
N ARG A 607 -16.38 20.55 0.90
CA ARG A 607 -17.04 21.52 0.01
C ARG A 607 -16.53 21.48 -1.44
N TYR A 608 -15.23 21.30 -1.62
CA TYR A 608 -14.59 21.31 -2.94
C TYR A 608 -14.33 19.91 -3.49
N TYR A 609 -14.86 18.89 -2.80
CA TYR A 609 -14.56 17.49 -3.06
C TYR A 609 -13.04 17.25 -3.07
N PHE A 610 -12.54 16.25 -3.81
CA PHE A 610 -11.10 16.06 -4.05
C PHE A 610 -10.68 16.77 -5.34
N ILE A 611 -9.50 17.38 -5.33
CA ILE A 611 -9.00 18.24 -6.41
C ILE A 611 -8.00 17.44 -7.25
N PRO A 612 -8.32 17.08 -8.50
CA PRO A 612 -7.37 16.36 -9.34
C PRO A 612 -6.24 17.27 -9.86
N VAL A 613 -5.02 16.76 -9.86
CA VAL A 613 -3.85 17.30 -10.57
C VAL A 613 -3.64 16.46 -11.83
N ILE A 614 -3.84 17.04 -13.01
CA ILE A 614 -3.73 16.29 -14.27
C ILE A 614 -2.27 16.29 -14.74
N PRO A 615 -1.60 15.12 -14.86
CA PRO A 615 -0.19 15.08 -15.23
C PRO A 615 0.10 15.66 -16.61
N TYR A 616 1.27 16.28 -16.82
CA TYR A 616 1.70 16.77 -18.14
C TYR A 616 2.34 15.66 -18.99
N PRO A 617 2.05 15.51 -20.30
CA PRO A 617 1.23 16.38 -21.15
C PRO A 617 -0.23 15.90 -21.23
N THR A 618 -0.68 15.02 -20.34
CA THR A 618 -2.08 14.55 -20.34
C THR A 618 -3.06 15.70 -20.14
N ASN A 619 -2.67 16.71 -19.35
CA ASN A 619 -3.34 18.00 -19.19
C ASN A 619 -3.59 18.78 -20.50
N GLU A 620 -2.91 18.47 -21.60
CA GLU A 620 -3.20 19.06 -22.91
C GLU A 620 -4.55 18.56 -23.48
N ASN A 621 -5.07 17.44 -22.97
CA ASN A 621 -6.41 16.94 -23.28
C ASN A 621 -7.37 17.36 -22.17
N THR A 622 -8.34 18.18 -22.51
CA THR A 622 -9.35 18.64 -21.56
C THR A 622 -10.26 17.49 -21.14
N VAL A 623 -10.40 17.26 -19.83
CA VAL A 623 -11.50 16.48 -19.28
C VAL A 623 -12.80 17.28 -19.50
N GLU A 624 -13.78 16.68 -20.17
CA GLU A 624 -15.01 17.39 -20.54
C GLU A 624 -15.75 17.91 -19.29
N GLY A 625 -16.10 19.20 -19.29
CA GLY A 625 -16.82 19.83 -18.18
C GLY A 625 -15.94 20.33 -17.03
N VAL A 626 -14.63 20.04 -17.05
CA VAL A 626 -13.70 20.44 -15.99
C VAL A 626 -12.84 21.62 -16.45
N ASP A 627 -12.82 22.69 -15.66
CA ASP A 627 -11.93 23.84 -15.86
C ASP A 627 -10.51 23.49 -15.41
N LEU A 628 -9.52 23.76 -16.26
CA LEU A 628 -8.11 23.54 -15.95
C LEU A 628 -7.45 24.84 -15.47
N VAL A 629 -6.93 24.84 -14.25
CA VAL A 629 -6.27 26.00 -13.61
C VAL A 629 -4.79 25.67 -13.38
N ARG A 630 -3.89 26.54 -13.82
CA ARG A 630 -2.45 26.32 -13.62
C ARG A 630 -2.06 26.55 -12.18
N ILE A 631 -1.23 25.66 -11.62
CA ILE A 631 -0.69 25.83 -10.27
C ILE A 631 0.07 27.16 -10.12
N GLY A 632 0.75 27.61 -11.19
CA GLY A 632 1.46 28.89 -11.21
C GLY A 632 0.55 30.14 -11.16
N GLU A 633 -0.76 29.99 -11.33
CA GLU A 633 -1.76 31.06 -11.18
C GLU A 633 -2.28 31.17 -9.73
N LEU A 634 -2.02 30.18 -8.88
CA LEU A 634 -2.45 30.13 -7.49
C LEU A 634 -1.35 30.72 -6.58
N THR A 635 -1.21 32.05 -6.60
CA THR A 635 -0.09 32.72 -5.91
C THR A 635 -0.40 33.19 -4.49
N GLU A 636 -1.67 33.24 -4.10
CA GLU A 636 -2.12 33.61 -2.76
C GLU A 636 -3.48 32.96 -2.45
N LEU A 637 -3.84 32.86 -1.17
CA LEU A 637 -5.12 32.23 -0.73
C LEU A 637 -6.35 32.89 -1.40
N ASP A 638 -6.35 34.22 -1.54
CA ASP A 638 -7.46 34.97 -2.15
C ASP A 638 -7.71 34.57 -3.61
N ASP A 639 -6.67 34.17 -4.35
CA ASP A 639 -6.81 33.66 -5.71
C ASP A 639 -7.55 32.33 -5.75
N VAL A 640 -7.16 31.41 -4.87
CA VAL A 640 -7.79 30.09 -4.77
C VAL A 640 -9.24 30.23 -4.36
N THR A 641 -9.52 30.93 -3.26
CA THR A 641 -10.88 31.16 -2.77
C THR A 641 -11.76 31.79 -3.85
N ARG A 642 -11.28 32.83 -4.55
CA ARG A 642 -12.04 33.48 -5.63
C ARG A 642 -12.38 32.52 -6.78
N ILE A 643 -11.45 31.64 -7.16
CA ILE A 643 -11.63 30.70 -8.27
C ILE A 643 -12.59 29.58 -7.85
N PHE A 644 -12.31 28.93 -6.73
CA PHE A 644 -13.04 27.75 -6.26
C PHE A 644 -14.44 28.11 -5.73
N ASP A 645 -14.61 29.20 -4.96
CA ASP A 645 -15.93 29.62 -4.46
C ASP A 645 -16.90 29.99 -5.59
N SER A 646 -16.38 30.33 -6.77
CA SER A 646 -17.23 30.66 -7.93
C SER A 646 -17.84 29.43 -8.61
N ARG A 647 -17.36 28.24 -8.24
CA ARG A 647 -17.69 26.95 -8.85
C ARG A 647 -18.34 26.00 -7.83
N TYR A 648 -17.82 25.95 -6.61
CA TYR A 648 -18.30 25.06 -5.57
C TYR A 648 -19.24 25.76 -4.59
N GLU A 649 -20.50 25.35 -4.59
CA GLU A 649 -21.51 25.81 -3.64
C GLU A 649 -21.21 25.30 -2.22
N ASP A 650 -21.67 26.04 -1.21
CA ASP A 650 -21.58 25.62 0.19
C ASP A 650 -22.79 24.75 0.53
N GLU A 651 -22.73 23.46 0.16
CA GLU A 651 -23.84 22.50 0.30
C GLU A 651 -23.94 21.87 1.69
N TYR A 652 -22.88 21.97 2.49
CA TYR A 652 -22.75 21.32 3.79
C TYR A 652 -22.76 22.33 4.93
N SER A 653 -23.02 21.84 6.12
CA SER A 653 -22.95 22.61 7.37
C SER A 653 -22.23 21.80 8.45
N GLY A 654 -21.69 22.50 9.43
CA GLY A 654 -20.83 21.89 10.44
C GLY A 654 -19.36 22.05 10.10
N ASP A 655 -18.53 21.33 10.84
CA ASP A 655 -17.07 21.42 10.84
C ASP A 655 -16.39 20.05 10.67
N ALA A 656 -17.16 19.00 10.40
CA ALA A 656 -16.66 17.69 9.98
C ALA A 656 -16.41 17.63 8.47
N TRP A 657 -15.53 16.74 8.06
CA TRP A 657 -15.43 16.37 6.65
C TRP A 657 -16.68 15.59 6.24
N MET A 658 -17.30 16.03 5.15
CA MET A 658 -18.53 15.44 4.62
C MET A 658 -18.55 15.59 3.10
N VAL A 659 -18.81 14.49 2.40
CA VAL A 659 -19.06 14.49 0.96
C VAL A 659 -20.28 13.65 0.63
N ARG A 660 -21.07 14.12 -0.33
CA ARG A 660 -22.25 13.41 -0.86
C ARG A 660 -22.08 13.29 -2.36
N ILE A 661 -22.23 12.08 -2.89
CA ILE A 661 -21.99 11.77 -4.29
C ILE A 661 -23.12 10.87 -4.76
N ASP A 662 -23.93 11.41 -5.67
CA ASP A 662 -25.22 10.81 -6.04
C ASP A 662 -26.04 10.48 -4.78
N ASN A 663 -26.25 9.19 -4.52
CA ASN A 663 -27.01 8.67 -3.39
C ASN A 663 -26.14 8.27 -2.20
N SER A 664 -24.81 8.33 -2.32
CA SER A 664 -23.87 7.94 -1.26
C SER A 664 -23.47 9.12 -0.40
N LEU A 665 -23.22 8.85 0.88
CA LEU A 665 -22.80 9.82 1.87
C LEU A 665 -21.59 9.30 2.65
N PHE A 666 -20.63 10.19 2.91
CA PHE A 666 -19.46 9.92 3.72
C PHE A 666 -19.21 11.08 4.67
N VAL A 667 -18.97 10.77 5.95
CA VAL A 667 -18.67 11.75 7.00
C VAL A 667 -17.58 11.18 7.89
N THR A 668 -16.61 12.00 8.27
CA THR A 668 -15.67 11.64 9.34
C THR A 668 -15.23 12.86 10.11
N ASN A 669 -14.79 12.64 11.36
CA ASN A 669 -14.11 13.68 12.11
C ASN A 669 -12.67 13.82 11.59
N SER A 670 -12.28 15.01 11.17
CA SER A 670 -10.94 15.28 10.63
C SER A 670 -9.87 15.52 11.71
N HIS A 671 -10.24 15.56 13.00
CA HIS A 671 -9.27 15.62 14.08
C HIS A 671 -8.61 14.25 14.28
N GLU A 672 -7.31 14.21 14.02
CA GLU A 672 -6.54 12.97 14.01
C GLU A 672 -6.00 12.57 15.39
N ASN A 673 -5.67 13.54 16.25
CA ASN A 673 -5.23 13.23 17.61
C ASN A 673 -5.66 14.30 18.62
N VAL A 674 -6.87 14.84 18.44
CA VAL A 674 -7.47 15.83 19.33
C VAL A 674 -8.85 15.36 19.77
N ASP A 675 -9.10 15.31 21.08
CA ASP A 675 -10.40 14.94 21.66
C ASP A 675 -11.44 16.07 21.48
N GLN A 676 -11.89 16.24 20.23
CA GLN A 676 -12.88 17.23 19.85
C GLN A 676 -13.88 16.67 18.85
N ALA A 677 -15.13 16.54 19.28
CA ALA A 677 -16.25 16.21 18.41
C ALA A 677 -16.47 17.28 17.33
N GLN A 678 -16.82 16.84 16.13
CA GLN A 678 -17.26 17.71 15.03
C GLN A 678 -18.73 17.43 14.70
N THR A 679 -19.35 18.38 14.01
CA THR A 679 -20.73 18.34 13.56
C THR A 679 -20.80 18.30 12.04
N TYR A 680 -21.86 17.70 11.52
CA TYR A 680 -22.13 17.64 10.09
C TYR A 680 -23.60 17.91 9.82
N GLY A 681 -23.90 18.33 8.59
CA GLY A 681 -25.27 18.52 8.14
C GLY A 681 -25.38 18.80 6.65
N VAL A 682 -26.41 18.26 6.02
CA VAL A 682 -26.74 18.47 4.61
C VAL A 682 -28.24 18.60 4.44
N LEU A 683 -28.66 19.45 3.50
CA LEU A 683 -30.04 19.52 3.03
C LEU A 683 -30.24 18.55 1.88
N LEU A 684 -31.39 17.89 1.86
CA LEU A 684 -31.71 16.83 0.91
C LEU A 684 -33.02 17.14 0.18
N ASP A 685 -33.08 16.69 -1.07
CA ASP A 685 -34.29 16.78 -1.88
C ASP A 685 -35.09 15.48 -1.73
N GLY A 686 -36.22 15.51 -1.00
CA GLY A 686 -37.09 14.35 -0.85
C GLY A 686 -37.92 14.34 0.43
N ASP A 687 -38.36 13.15 0.82
CA ASP A 687 -39.09 12.93 2.06
C ASP A 687 -38.19 13.00 3.30
N LEU A 688 -36.93 12.58 3.18
CA LEU A 688 -35.84 12.96 4.05
C LEU A 688 -35.34 14.35 3.61
N GLU A 689 -35.65 15.37 4.40
CA GLU A 689 -35.40 16.78 4.09
C GLU A 689 -34.00 17.23 4.53
N SER A 690 -33.47 16.63 5.59
CA SER A 690 -32.11 16.91 6.06
C SER A 690 -31.53 15.76 6.89
N LEU A 691 -30.20 15.68 6.89
CA LEU A 691 -29.43 14.81 7.76
C LEU A 691 -28.37 15.66 8.46
N SER A 692 -28.22 15.52 9.76
CA SER A 692 -27.20 16.20 10.55
C SER A 692 -26.81 15.40 11.78
N GLY A 693 -25.74 15.79 12.45
CA GLY A 693 -25.29 15.03 13.60
C GLY A 693 -23.99 15.51 14.21
N ARG A 694 -23.43 14.62 15.04
CA ARG A 694 -22.15 14.79 15.72
C ARG A 694 -21.34 13.50 15.59
N VAL A 695 -20.07 13.64 15.26
CA VAL A 695 -19.10 12.57 15.10
C VAL A 695 -17.88 12.85 15.99
N GLN A 696 -17.49 11.86 16.79
CA GLN A 696 -16.30 11.95 17.64
C GLN A 696 -15.02 11.74 16.82
N PRO A 697 -13.82 12.10 17.32
CA PRO A 697 -12.56 11.72 16.66
C PRO A 697 -12.48 10.20 16.47
N HIS A 698 -11.74 9.75 15.45
CA HIS A 698 -11.62 8.31 15.13
C HIS A 698 -12.98 7.63 14.92
N ALA A 699 -13.88 8.34 14.24
CA ALA A 699 -15.21 7.84 13.90
C ALA A 699 -15.62 8.28 12.50
N TYR A 700 -16.41 7.45 11.86
CA TYR A 700 -16.96 7.71 10.54
C TYR A 700 -18.43 7.31 10.46
N LEU A 701 -19.11 7.88 9.46
CA LEU A 701 -20.43 7.52 9.02
C LEU A 701 -20.39 7.40 7.50
N LEU A 702 -20.87 6.28 6.98
CA LEU A 702 -21.13 6.08 5.56
C LEU A 702 -22.58 5.68 5.36
N GLY A 703 -23.15 5.95 4.19
CA GLY A 703 -24.56 5.66 3.96
C GLY A 703 -25.01 5.78 2.52
N SER A 704 -26.20 5.28 2.27
CA SER A 704 -26.91 5.37 1.00
C SER A 704 -28.32 5.90 1.22
N ILE A 705 -28.74 6.82 0.35
CA ILE A 705 -30.05 7.48 0.38
C ILE A 705 -30.84 6.97 -0.81
N GLY A 706 -32.11 6.62 -0.61
CA GLY A 706 -32.99 6.23 -1.70
C GLY A 706 -33.14 7.34 -2.73
N ALA A 707 -33.24 7.00 -4.01
CA ALA A 707 -33.39 7.98 -5.09
C ALA A 707 -34.61 8.92 -4.96
N ALA A 708 -35.63 8.52 -4.19
CA ALA A 708 -36.80 9.34 -3.87
C ALA A 708 -36.69 10.09 -2.52
N GLY A 709 -35.59 9.90 -1.80
CA GLY A 709 -35.41 10.35 -0.42
C GLY A 709 -36.35 9.67 0.59
N ASP A 710 -36.92 8.51 0.24
CA ASP A 710 -37.95 7.81 1.04
C ASP A 710 -37.36 6.78 2.01
N HIS A 711 -36.07 6.45 1.87
CA HIS A 711 -35.32 5.58 2.75
C HIS A 711 -33.84 6.00 2.84
N ILE A 712 -33.19 5.59 3.92
CA ILE A 712 -31.76 5.74 4.14
C ILE A 712 -31.20 4.50 4.85
N TRP A 713 -30.02 4.06 4.44
CA TRP A 713 -29.17 3.13 5.18
C TRP A 713 -27.90 3.88 5.62
N LEU A 714 -27.51 3.69 6.87
CA LEU A 714 -26.32 4.29 7.47
C LEU A 714 -25.53 3.21 8.18
N HIS A 715 -24.22 3.33 8.15
CA HIS A 715 -23.28 2.59 8.97
C HIS A 715 -22.38 3.61 9.67
N ALA A 716 -22.45 3.63 10.99
CA ALA A 716 -21.62 4.45 11.85
C ALA A 716 -20.65 3.56 12.60
N ASN A 717 -19.40 3.98 12.74
CA ASN A 717 -18.43 3.27 13.55
C ASN A 717 -17.49 4.25 14.25
N ALA A 718 -17.07 3.86 15.45
CA ALA A 718 -16.22 4.64 16.33
C ALA A 718 -15.45 3.66 17.20
N GLU A 719 -14.15 3.81 17.32
CA GLU A 719 -13.37 2.91 18.17
C GLU A 719 -13.68 3.13 19.65
N HIS A 720 -13.71 2.04 20.42
CA HIS A 720 -13.99 2.08 21.85
C HIS A 720 -12.90 1.33 22.61
N GLY A 721 -12.24 2.03 23.54
CA GLY A 721 -11.16 1.52 24.39
C GLY A 721 -10.95 2.45 25.57
N PRO A 722 -10.19 2.07 26.63
CA PRO A 722 -9.94 2.96 27.76
C PRO A 722 -9.10 4.20 27.41
N GLU A 723 -8.48 4.24 26.23
CA GLU A 723 -7.69 5.34 25.72
C GLU A 723 -8.59 6.54 25.40
N TYR A 724 -9.87 6.28 25.10
CA TYR A 724 -10.85 7.32 24.80
C TYR A 724 -11.52 7.85 26.07
N THR A 725 -11.55 9.18 26.22
CA THR A 725 -12.20 9.84 27.37
C THR A 725 -13.57 10.43 27.06
N ASP A 726 -13.94 10.48 25.78
CA ASP A 726 -15.24 10.94 25.31
C ASP A 726 -16.34 9.87 25.46
N ASP A 727 -17.57 10.17 25.03
CA ASP A 727 -18.73 9.27 25.21
C ASP A 727 -18.84 8.15 24.16
N ARG A 728 -17.97 8.15 23.13
CA ARG A 728 -17.96 7.28 21.95
C ARG A 728 -19.33 7.10 21.30
N THR A 729 -20.15 8.16 21.33
CA THR A 729 -21.47 8.15 20.69
C THR A 729 -21.50 8.88 19.36
N THR A 730 -22.17 8.28 18.39
CA THR A 730 -22.58 8.98 17.16
C THR A 730 -24.00 9.49 17.33
N VAL A 731 -24.21 10.77 17.06
CA VAL A 731 -25.55 11.38 17.05
C VAL A 731 -25.99 11.55 15.61
N VAL A 732 -27.16 11.02 15.28
CA VAL A 732 -27.79 11.16 13.96
C VAL A 732 -29.15 11.83 14.11
N GLN A 733 -29.38 12.89 13.36
CA GLN A 733 -30.63 13.63 13.29
C GLN A 733 -31.11 13.69 11.84
N MET A 734 -32.32 13.22 11.62
CA MET A 734 -32.96 13.19 10.31
C MET A 734 -34.28 13.93 10.36
N GLU A 735 -34.47 14.92 9.50
CA GLU A 735 -35.77 15.59 9.33
C GLU A 735 -36.55 14.91 8.21
N TRP A 736 -37.75 14.46 8.52
CA TRP A 736 -38.62 13.72 7.63
C TRP A 736 -39.97 14.42 7.47
N SER A 737 -40.57 14.25 6.28
CA SER A 737 -41.91 14.77 5.96
C SER A 737 -43.04 14.12 6.79
N ASP A 738 -42.84 12.88 7.25
CA ASP A 738 -43.72 12.15 8.18
C ASP A 738 -42.88 11.24 9.11
N GLU A 739 -43.49 10.61 10.11
CA GLU A 739 -42.78 9.73 11.06
C GLU A 739 -42.25 8.46 10.36
N PRO A 740 -40.92 8.25 10.28
CA PRO A 740 -40.36 7.07 9.63
C PRO A 740 -40.42 5.84 10.53
N THR A 741 -40.42 4.67 9.90
CA THR A 741 -40.02 3.43 10.56
C THR A 741 -38.50 3.30 10.51
N PHE A 742 -37.89 2.78 11.57
CA PHE A 742 -36.46 2.56 11.59
C PHE A 742 -36.04 1.30 12.36
N THR A 743 -34.85 0.79 12.03
CA THR A 743 -34.17 -0.30 12.74
C THR A 743 -32.72 0.08 13.00
N VAL A 744 -32.19 -0.37 14.13
CA VAL A 744 -30.77 -0.22 14.49
C VAL A 744 -30.20 -1.62 14.76
N THR A 745 -29.06 -1.93 14.14
CA THR A 745 -28.37 -3.21 14.28
C THR A 745 -26.93 -2.98 14.76
N PRO A 746 -26.49 -3.61 15.86
CA PRO A 746 -27.30 -4.38 16.80
C PRO A 746 -28.26 -3.46 17.58
N SER A 747 -29.43 -3.97 17.97
CA SER A 747 -30.43 -3.16 18.70
C SER A 747 -29.94 -2.62 20.04
N SER A 748 -28.90 -3.23 20.62
CA SER A 748 -28.24 -2.77 21.85
C SER A 748 -27.44 -1.48 21.66
N ALA A 749 -27.08 -1.13 20.42
CA ALA A 749 -26.36 0.11 20.13
C ALA A 749 -27.25 1.35 20.27
N LEU A 750 -28.58 1.23 20.17
CA LEU A 750 -29.48 2.36 20.33
C LEU A 750 -29.62 2.76 21.80
N MET A 751 -28.94 3.84 22.19
CA MET A 751 -28.99 4.35 23.56
C MET A 751 -30.25 5.15 23.81
N GLU A 752 -30.50 6.13 22.95
CA GLU A 752 -31.62 7.06 23.05
C GLU A 752 -32.19 7.33 21.67
N TRP A 753 -33.52 7.53 21.61
CA TRP A 753 -34.16 8.05 20.42
C TRP A 753 -35.34 8.95 20.76
N SER A 754 -35.66 9.86 19.84
CA SER A 754 -36.89 10.66 19.91
C SER A 754 -37.41 10.99 18.52
N TRP A 755 -38.73 11.13 18.43
CA TRP A 755 -39.42 11.74 17.30
C TRP A 755 -40.15 12.97 17.81
N ASP A 756 -39.71 14.16 17.38
CA ASP A 756 -40.37 15.42 17.73
C ASP A 756 -40.33 16.39 16.55
N ALA A 757 -41.45 17.07 16.31
CA ALA A 757 -41.59 18.11 15.28
C ALA A 757 -41.04 17.75 13.88
N GLY A 758 -41.18 16.49 13.44
CA GLY A 758 -40.69 16.03 12.14
C GLY A 758 -39.24 15.53 12.13
N ARG A 759 -38.59 15.46 13.30
CA ARG A 759 -37.18 15.06 13.43
C ARG A 759 -37.04 13.74 14.19
N LEU A 760 -36.42 12.76 13.57
CA LEU A 760 -35.91 11.55 14.22
C LEU A 760 -34.49 11.83 14.72
N SER A 761 -34.26 11.70 16.03
CA SER A 761 -32.93 11.81 16.63
C SER A 761 -32.53 10.47 17.25
N LEU A 762 -31.33 10.00 16.93
CA LEU A 762 -30.75 8.75 17.41
C LEU A 762 -29.40 9.02 18.08
N VAL A 763 -29.15 8.37 19.22
CA VAL A 763 -27.84 8.32 19.87
C VAL A 763 -27.36 6.88 19.86
N LEU A 764 -26.24 6.64 19.19
CA LEU A 764 -25.70 5.31 18.89
C LEU A 764 -24.44 5.07 19.72
N SER A 765 -24.38 3.94 20.43
CA SER A 765 -23.20 3.44 21.14
C SER A 765 -22.36 2.54 20.24
N HIS A 766 -21.04 2.73 20.30
CA HIS A 766 -20.06 1.91 19.61
C HIS A 766 -19.27 0.97 20.54
N GLU A 767 -19.79 0.68 21.74
CA GLU A 767 -19.18 -0.27 22.69
C GLU A 767 -18.86 -1.64 22.06
N ASN A 768 -19.62 -2.03 21.03
CA ASN A 768 -19.44 -3.28 20.29
C ASN A 768 -19.02 -3.08 18.82
N GLY A 769 -18.55 -1.89 18.44
CA GLY A 769 -18.11 -1.56 17.08
C GLY A 769 -19.20 -0.93 16.20
N ALA A 770 -19.24 -1.37 14.94
CA ALA A 770 -20.12 -0.84 13.90
C ALA A 770 -21.61 -0.90 14.27
N VAL A 771 -22.35 0.12 13.83
CA VAL A 771 -23.80 0.25 14.02
C VAL A 771 -24.46 0.61 12.70
N GLU A 772 -25.43 -0.20 12.30
CA GLU A 772 -26.25 0.08 11.14
C GLU A 772 -27.59 0.69 11.53
N VAL A 773 -28.04 1.66 10.75
CA VAL A 773 -29.38 2.26 10.85
C VAL A 773 -30.06 2.19 9.50
N VAL A 774 -31.29 1.68 9.48
CA VAL A 774 -32.18 1.77 8.32
C VAL A 774 -33.40 2.56 8.72
N ALA A 775 -33.76 3.62 7.99
CA ALA A 775 -34.97 4.40 8.21
C ALA A 775 -35.73 4.62 6.91
N SER A 776 -37.07 4.61 6.95
CA SER A 776 -37.92 4.64 5.76
C SER A 776 -39.36 5.09 6.07
N LEU A 777 -39.97 5.87 5.16
CA LEU A 777 -41.41 6.20 5.18
C LEU A 777 -42.29 5.10 4.57
N THR A 778 -41.72 4.30 3.67
CA THR A 778 -42.37 3.11 3.13
C THR A 778 -42.22 1.93 4.09
N ALA A 779 -43.29 1.17 4.34
CA ALA A 779 -43.19 -0.03 5.16
C ALA A 779 -42.29 -1.06 4.48
N THR A 780 -41.00 -1.08 4.86
CA THR A 780 -40.05 -2.07 4.36
C THR A 780 -40.47 -3.41 4.93
N THR A 781 -40.94 -4.30 4.06
CA THR A 781 -41.04 -5.72 4.40
C THR A 781 -39.62 -6.29 4.31
N THR A 782 -38.80 -6.01 5.31
CA THR A 782 -37.49 -6.66 5.43
C THR A 782 -37.73 -8.15 5.70
N ALA A 783 -37.54 -8.96 4.66
CA ALA A 783 -37.25 -10.38 4.84
C ALA A 783 -35.92 -10.46 5.58
N VAL A 784 -35.99 -10.67 6.89
CA VAL A 784 -34.83 -11.02 7.71
C VAL A 784 -34.22 -12.29 7.12
N SER A 785 -33.02 -12.20 6.53
CA SER A 785 -32.19 -13.38 6.31
C SER A 785 -32.01 -14.06 7.67
N PRO A 786 -32.35 -15.36 7.81
CA PRO A 786 -32.23 -15.99 9.11
C PRO A 786 -30.76 -16.06 9.47
N ALA A 787 -30.43 -15.52 10.64
CA ALA A 787 -29.21 -15.85 11.36
C ALA A 787 -28.99 -17.38 11.30
N SER A 788 -27.78 -17.79 10.96
CA SER A 788 -27.35 -19.18 10.96
C SER A 788 -27.48 -19.75 12.39
N ASP A 789 -28.63 -20.35 12.68
CA ASP A 789 -28.81 -21.25 13.80
C ASP A 789 -28.02 -22.55 13.51
N PRO A 790 -26.99 -22.93 14.29
CA PRO A 790 -26.13 -24.09 14.00
C PRO A 790 -26.84 -25.45 14.14
N GLY A 791 -28.17 -25.47 14.23
CA GLY A 791 -28.94 -26.61 14.72
C GLY A 791 -29.98 -27.22 13.79
N ASN A 792 -30.09 -26.86 12.51
CA ASN A 792 -31.17 -27.39 11.65
C ASN A 792 -30.72 -27.93 10.30
N ASP A 793 -30.62 -29.26 10.25
CA ASP A 793 -30.39 -30.07 9.06
C ASP A 793 -31.56 -29.96 8.05
N ARG A 794 -31.19 -29.71 6.78
CA ARG A 794 -31.94 -29.99 5.53
C ARG A 794 -33.11 -29.06 5.15
N GLY A 795 -32.84 -28.20 4.17
CA GLY A 795 -33.87 -27.63 3.29
C GLY A 795 -33.27 -26.84 2.14
N TRP A 796 -33.30 -27.40 0.93
CA TRP A 796 -32.97 -26.68 -0.31
C TRP A 796 -33.99 -25.55 -0.52
N VAL A 797 -33.51 -24.33 -0.81
CA VAL A 797 -34.36 -23.19 -1.21
C VAL A 797 -34.06 -22.84 -2.67
N LEU A 798 -35.11 -22.91 -3.50
CA LEU A 798 -35.13 -22.47 -4.90
C LEU A 798 -35.26 -20.94 -4.96
N ARG A 799 -34.44 -20.28 -5.78
CA ARG A 799 -34.56 -18.86 -6.15
C ARG A 799 -35.84 -18.62 -6.98
N PRO A 800 -36.65 -17.59 -6.71
CA PRO A 800 -37.71 -17.16 -7.61
C PRO A 800 -37.39 -15.80 -8.26
N ASP A 801 -36.94 -15.80 -9.53
CA ASP A 801 -37.34 -14.83 -10.58
C ASP A 801 -36.51 -14.94 -11.90
N LEU A 802 -36.67 -16.06 -12.62
CA LEU A 802 -36.51 -16.04 -14.08
C LEU A 802 -37.89 -16.17 -14.71
N SER A 803 -38.55 -15.03 -14.88
CA SER A 803 -39.61 -14.80 -15.87
C SER A 803 -39.24 -13.50 -16.57
N ASP A 804 -38.62 -13.53 -17.74
CA ASP A 804 -39.30 -13.92 -18.96
C ASP A 804 -38.34 -14.54 -20.01
N GLU A 805 -38.95 -15.26 -20.96
CA GLU A 805 -38.37 -15.88 -22.16
C GLU A 805 -37.87 -17.33 -22.06
N PHE A 806 -38.81 -18.26 -21.83
CA PHE A 806 -38.76 -19.58 -22.46
C PHE A 806 -39.73 -19.63 -23.65
N ASP A 807 -39.19 -19.64 -24.86
CA ASP A 807 -39.92 -20.16 -26.03
C ASP A 807 -39.87 -21.70 -26.01
N SER A 808 -41.02 -22.27 -26.28
CA SER A 808 -41.37 -23.67 -26.01
C SER A 808 -40.74 -24.66 -27.01
N GLY A 809 -40.03 -25.67 -26.51
CA GLY A 809 -39.60 -26.78 -27.37
C GLY A 809 -38.68 -27.83 -26.73
N SER A 810 -39.30 -28.83 -26.10
CA SER A 810 -38.74 -30.18 -25.82
C SER A 810 -37.45 -30.29 -24.99
N VAL A 811 -37.60 -30.62 -23.70
CA VAL A 811 -36.62 -31.44 -22.98
C VAL A 811 -37.35 -32.54 -22.21
N ASP A 812 -36.92 -33.77 -22.43
CA ASP A 812 -37.47 -35.04 -21.93
C ASP A 812 -36.87 -35.35 -20.55
N LEU A 813 -37.70 -35.36 -19.50
CA LEU A 813 -37.29 -35.44 -18.08
C LEU A 813 -37.26 -36.89 -17.53
N GLU A 814 -36.70 -37.85 -18.28
CA GLU A 814 -36.44 -39.21 -17.74
C GLU A 814 -34.96 -39.52 -17.45
N LYS A 815 -34.13 -38.48 -17.32
CA LYS A 815 -32.88 -38.57 -16.57
C LYS A 815 -32.75 -37.32 -15.70
N TRP A 816 -32.80 -37.56 -14.39
CA TRP A 816 -32.27 -36.83 -13.23
C TRP A 816 -33.30 -36.80 -12.10
#